data_AF-A0A963MIG8-F1
#
_entry.id   AF-A0A963MIG8-F1
#
_cell.length_a   1.000
_cell.length_b   1.000
_cell.length_c   1.000
_cell.angle_alpha   90.00
_cell.angle_beta   90.00
_cell.angle_gamma   90.00
#
_symmetry.space_group_name_H-M   'P 1'
#
loop_
_entity.id
_entity.type
_entity.pdbx_description
1 polymer ?
#
loop_
_entity_poly.entity_id
_entity_poly.type
_entity_poly.pdbx_seq_one_letter_code
_entity_poly.pdbx_strand_id
1 'polypeptide(L)'
;MSTARVSPKTDCDCCAGIDAVTPARISNPPGLSQIAYRIGRHGDFVESMRARLSSADRPALAALTTREASDFTLAITDALATSLDVLSFYTERFANEHYLRTATERLSVREMARLIGYELAPGVAAGTHLAFTLQTIPGAPAEPIVIPVGTRVQSVPGQDEQAQSFETVAPTPARAEWNAIPVQTRVRWLPKSGDTELWLDGLATGLQPGDAILIVGSERMSDPGSERWDVRVLASVTPDNANARTRVRWDHPLGSAFPAMSPSSLGVQVHALRQRTALFGHNAPDPNLMGNDDSNVATLIDKTTNPNSWQWNNFALDTSALDLDTDNAKITAGSWIALVSNEPSLGSAALPGYTELYRASKVIHRSRNAFAISSKVTRVTPDTTENLTASRFPLRRTLVLAQSERLATVDTPIFHPVYGEAITLGQRIADLLPGQPIALSGPRQRIAIAPRAVGLSLNVEGGGSVALAEGDELFMRAPAVRLFGSTPVALSADSFAAQLGKAGVVLRLALEDRDGRTGTLTAKGSELRLTASRKDDPLVSEIAFIATANDPIVLDRDHTHLKLAAPLAQVYARAALRINANVAPATHGETVEAILGDGDGAQANQRFVLGQAPLTFVSANTASGRASTLQLRVNDVLWAEVPTLHGAAPDARVFETLQDDDARTTVLFGDGAEGARLPSGSTNLRVRYRKGLGVAGNLAAGKLTTLLSRPLGVTGATNPAPATGGEDAETLARARDNAPL
;
A
#
# COMPACT_ATOMS: atom_id res chain seq x y z
N MET A 1 37.85 42.64 17.93
CA MET A 1 39.09 43.44 17.88
C MET A 1 38.72 44.89 18.12
N SER A 2 38.92 45.36 19.36
CA SER A 2 38.89 46.78 19.70
C SER A 2 40.25 47.10 20.29
N THR A 3 40.94 48.05 19.68
CA THR A 3 42.33 48.41 19.94
C THR A 3 42.42 49.15 21.28
N ALA A 4 42.91 48.46 22.30
CA ALA A 4 43.40 49.11 23.50
C ALA A 4 44.52 50.07 23.09
N ARG A 5 44.35 51.37 23.40
CA ARG A 5 45.41 52.38 23.30
C ARG A 5 46.55 51.94 24.22
N VAL A 6 47.62 51.42 23.63
CA VAL A 6 48.91 51.32 24.29
C VAL A 6 49.49 52.72 24.32
N SER A 7 49.50 53.36 25.50
CA SER A 7 50.38 54.51 25.72
C SER A 7 51.83 54.04 25.62
N PRO A 8 52.72 54.79 24.94
CA PRO A 8 54.12 54.40 24.86
C PRO A 8 54.76 54.54 26.25
N LYS A 9 55.33 53.44 26.76
CA LYS A 9 56.20 53.48 27.94
C LYS A 9 57.44 54.32 27.58
N THR A 10 57.63 55.44 28.27
CA THR A 10 58.88 56.22 28.27
C THR A 10 59.89 55.57 29.22
N ASP A 11 61.16 55.54 28.83
CA ASP A 11 62.32 54.88 29.48
C ASP A 11 62.73 55.43 30.87
N CYS A 12 61.78 55.81 31.73
CA CYS A 12 62.04 56.25 33.11
C CYS A 12 61.10 55.64 34.16
N ASP A 13 60.49 54.49 33.87
CA ASP A 13 59.54 53.84 34.78
C ASP A 13 60.18 52.77 35.70
N CYS A 14 61.52 52.71 35.78
CA CYS A 14 62.25 51.74 36.60
C CYS A 14 62.10 51.94 38.12
N CYS A 15 61.37 52.98 38.56
CA CYS A 15 61.13 53.29 39.98
C CYS A 15 59.65 53.27 40.38
N ALA A 16 58.72 52.97 39.45
CA ALA A 16 57.35 52.64 39.83
C ALA A 16 57.38 51.22 40.41
N GLY A 17 57.09 51.08 41.71
CA GLY A 17 57.09 49.78 42.38
C GLY A 17 56.20 48.75 41.67
N ILE A 18 56.36 47.47 42.00
CA ILE A 18 55.48 46.42 41.49
C ILE A 18 54.06 46.77 41.95
N ASP A 19 53.18 47.13 41.02
CA ASP A 19 51.78 47.45 41.31
C ASP A 19 50.96 46.16 41.48
N ALA A 20 49.93 46.22 42.31
CA ALA A 20 48.99 45.11 42.43
C ALA A 20 48.11 45.02 41.19
N VAL A 21 48.13 43.87 40.50
CA VAL A 21 47.35 43.60 39.27
C VAL A 21 46.00 42.93 39.55
N THR A 22 45.74 42.54 40.80
CA THR A 22 44.47 41.94 41.27
C THR A 22 43.83 42.76 42.40
N PRO A 23 42.49 42.80 42.50
CA PRO A 23 41.53 42.16 41.59
C PRO A 23 41.42 42.89 40.24
N ALA A 24 41.45 42.14 39.15
CA ALA A 24 41.24 42.66 37.81
C ALA A 24 39.80 43.19 37.66
N ARG A 25 39.63 44.29 36.93
CA ARG A 25 38.32 44.88 36.68
C ARG A 25 37.51 44.00 35.74
N ILE A 26 36.34 43.57 36.20
CA ILE A 26 35.39 42.79 35.40
C ILE A 26 34.69 43.72 34.39
N SER A 27 34.73 43.36 33.11
CA SER A 27 34.08 44.11 32.03
C SER A 27 33.65 43.16 30.91
N ASN A 28 32.34 43.04 30.68
CA ASN A 28 31.77 42.16 29.67
C ASN A 28 30.83 42.94 28.73
N PRO A 29 31.21 43.15 27.47
CA PRO A 29 30.30 43.64 26.44
C PRO A 29 29.03 42.77 26.30
N PRO A 30 27.89 43.35 25.90
CA PRO A 30 26.69 42.56 25.55
C PRO A 30 26.97 41.59 24.38
N GLY A 31 26.30 40.44 24.37
CA GLY A 31 26.35 39.49 23.25
C GLY A 31 27.53 38.51 23.22
N LEU A 32 28.38 38.44 24.26
CA LEU A 32 29.49 37.48 24.36
C LEU A 32 29.10 36.05 24.74
N SER A 33 29.49 35.02 23.98
CA SER A 33 29.13 33.61 24.26
C SER A 33 29.68 33.06 25.58
N GLN A 34 30.51 33.84 26.29
CA GLN A 34 31.03 33.53 27.61
C GLN A 34 31.25 34.85 28.39
N ILE A 35 31.04 34.81 29.69
CA ILE A 35 31.36 35.88 30.63
C ILE A 35 32.77 35.64 31.18
N ALA A 36 33.64 36.63 31.04
CA ALA A 36 34.92 36.68 31.73
C ALA A 36 34.70 37.32 33.11
N TYR A 37 34.84 36.52 34.17
CA TYR A 37 34.59 36.97 35.56
C TYR A 37 35.79 36.73 36.49
N ARG A 38 36.85 36.08 36.01
CA ARG A 38 38.08 35.91 36.78
C ARG A 38 38.70 37.26 37.14
N ILE A 39 38.95 37.47 38.42
CA ILE A 39 39.63 38.66 38.96
C ILE A 39 41.17 38.49 39.03
N GLY A 40 41.68 37.35 38.61
CA GLY A 40 43.09 36.97 38.61
C GLY A 40 43.26 35.46 38.44
N ARG A 41 44.45 35.06 37.99
CA ARG A 41 44.99 33.69 38.02
C ARG A 41 46.05 33.59 39.11
N HIS A 42 46.50 32.38 39.44
CA HIS A 42 47.55 32.13 40.45
C HIS A 42 48.72 33.12 40.35
N GLY A 43 49.32 33.27 39.16
CA GLY A 43 50.46 34.16 38.94
C GLY A 43 50.15 35.63 39.27
N ASP A 44 48.98 36.13 38.85
CA ASP A 44 48.54 37.50 39.08
C ASP A 44 48.34 37.79 40.59
N PHE A 45 47.83 36.80 41.34
CA PHE A 45 47.67 36.89 42.78
C PHE A 45 49.01 36.85 43.51
N VAL A 46 49.93 35.95 43.12
CA VAL A 46 51.29 35.90 43.70
C VAL A 46 52.01 37.22 43.46
N GLU A 47 51.94 37.76 42.24
CA GLU A 47 52.54 39.05 41.88
C GLU A 47 51.96 40.18 42.71
N SER A 48 50.63 40.28 42.81
CA SER A 48 49.94 41.31 43.59
C SER A 48 50.24 41.25 45.08
N MET A 49 50.38 40.05 45.64
CA MET A 49 50.75 39.88 47.04
C MET A 49 52.22 40.21 47.29
N ARG A 50 53.13 39.82 46.39
CA ARG A 50 54.55 40.20 46.45
C ARG A 50 54.76 41.71 46.33
N ALA A 51 54.02 42.37 45.44
CA ALA A 51 53.92 43.82 45.33
C ALA A 51 53.55 44.45 46.69
N ARG A 52 52.51 43.93 47.32
CA ARG A 52 52.00 44.45 48.60
C ARG A 52 52.88 44.13 49.81
N LEU A 53 53.68 43.07 49.79
CA LEU A 53 54.69 42.80 50.82
C LEU A 53 55.74 43.91 50.91
N SER A 54 56.01 44.59 49.78
CA SER A 54 57.01 45.65 49.68
C SER A 54 56.39 47.06 49.69
N SER A 55 55.08 47.17 49.95
CA SER A 55 54.33 48.42 49.88
C SER A 55 54.45 49.24 51.17
N ALA A 56 54.68 50.55 51.02
CA ALA A 56 54.71 51.50 52.13
C ALA A 56 53.38 51.58 52.91
N ASP A 57 52.26 51.17 52.28
CA ASP A 57 50.93 51.14 52.90
C ASP A 57 50.81 50.06 53.99
N ARG A 58 51.76 49.11 54.06
CA ARG A 58 51.74 47.99 55.01
C ARG A 58 53.06 47.90 55.79
N PRO A 59 53.39 48.90 56.62
CA PRO A 59 54.68 48.97 57.31
C PRO A 59 54.95 47.76 58.22
N ALA A 60 53.90 47.12 58.75
CA ALA A 60 54.02 45.90 59.55
C ALA A 60 54.62 44.70 58.80
N LEU A 61 54.56 44.70 57.46
CA LEU A 61 55.10 43.63 56.61
C LEU A 61 56.50 43.95 56.05
N ALA A 62 57.02 45.16 56.30
CA ALA A 62 58.27 45.64 55.69
C ALA A 62 59.50 44.79 56.04
N ALA A 63 59.46 44.04 57.15
CA ALA A 63 60.52 43.13 57.56
C ALA A 63 60.60 41.84 56.71
N LEU A 64 59.58 41.53 55.90
CA LEU A 64 59.50 40.32 55.08
C LEU A 64 60.18 40.54 53.73
N THR A 65 61.52 40.61 53.74
CA THR A 65 62.33 41.02 52.57
C THR A 65 62.81 39.88 51.68
N THR A 66 62.80 38.63 52.16
CA THR A 66 63.25 37.48 51.39
C THR A 66 62.34 37.18 50.19
N ARG A 67 62.94 36.77 49.07
CA ARG A 67 62.23 36.42 47.82
C ARG A 67 62.57 35.01 47.33
N GLU A 68 63.16 34.19 48.19
CA GLU A 68 63.45 32.79 47.89
C GLU A 68 62.17 31.94 47.91
N ALA A 69 62.03 31.04 46.93
CA ALA A 69 60.87 30.17 46.84
C ALA A 69 60.70 29.23 48.06
N SER A 70 61.79 28.97 48.80
CA SER A 70 61.81 28.21 50.05
C SER A 70 61.34 28.99 51.29
N ASP A 71 61.10 30.30 51.18
CA ASP A 71 60.63 31.10 52.31
C ASP A 71 59.16 30.81 52.66
N PHE A 72 58.88 30.75 53.96
CA PHE A 72 57.54 30.46 54.48
C PHE A 72 56.49 31.51 54.10
N THR A 73 56.87 32.79 54.02
CA THR A 73 55.97 33.88 53.60
C THR A 73 55.55 33.71 52.14
N LEU A 74 56.51 33.34 51.28
CA LEU A 74 56.23 33.07 49.87
C LEU A 74 55.45 31.77 49.68
N ALA A 75 55.69 30.76 50.49
CA ALA A 75 54.88 29.53 50.49
C ALA A 75 53.41 29.80 50.88
N ILE A 76 53.15 30.64 51.90
CA ILE A 76 51.78 31.06 52.26
C ILE A 76 51.16 31.88 51.13
N THR A 77 51.93 32.79 50.52
CA THR A 77 51.47 33.60 49.39
C THR A 77 51.05 32.71 48.22
N ASP A 78 51.83 31.67 47.93
CA ASP A 78 51.55 30.69 46.89
C ASP A 78 50.30 29.83 47.20
N ALA A 79 50.16 29.35 48.44
CA ALA A 79 48.99 28.60 48.88
C ALA A 79 47.70 29.43 48.84
N LEU A 80 47.76 30.71 49.25
CA LEU A 80 46.63 31.63 49.17
C LEU A 80 46.29 31.97 47.72
N ALA A 81 47.29 32.21 46.87
CA ALA A 81 47.09 32.46 45.44
C ALA A 81 46.41 31.28 44.75
N THR A 82 46.78 30.04 45.13
CA THR A 82 46.13 28.82 44.63
C THR A 82 44.66 28.79 45.04
N SER A 83 44.35 29.07 46.30
CA SER A 83 42.96 29.12 46.78
C SER A 83 42.15 30.20 46.06
N LEU A 84 42.74 31.38 45.83
CA LEU A 84 42.11 32.49 45.11
C LEU A 84 41.88 32.18 43.63
N ASP A 85 42.80 31.49 42.95
CA ASP A 85 42.60 31.04 41.56
C ASP A 85 41.45 30.04 41.46
N VAL A 86 41.39 29.06 42.36
CA VAL A 86 40.27 28.10 42.42
C VAL A 86 38.95 28.81 42.65
N LEU A 87 38.88 29.75 43.59
CA LEU A 87 37.66 30.53 43.84
C LEU A 87 37.27 31.39 42.62
N SER A 88 38.22 32.13 42.05
CA SER A 88 38.06 32.97 40.85
C SER A 88 37.59 32.15 39.64
N PHE A 89 38.06 30.90 39.53
CA PHE A 89 37.64 29.97 38.50
C PHE A 89 36.21 29.47 38.68
N TYR A 90 35.77 29.14 39.90
CA TYR A 90 34.39 28.70 40.14
C TYR A 90 33.39 29.85 40.04
N THR A 91 33.73 31.05 40.53
CA THR A 91 32.85 32.22 40.38
C THR A 91 32.62 32.58 38.92
N GLU A 92 33.62 32.40 38.05
CA GLU A 92 33.44 32.54 36.60
C GLU A 92 32.50 31.51 36.01
N ARG A 93 32.58 30.23 36.40
CA ARG A 93 31.58 29.25 35.94
C ARG A 93 30.17 29.61 36.42
N PHE A 94 30.01 29.95 37.70
CA PHE A 94 28.69 30.37 38.22
C PHE A 94 28.15 31.59 37.48
N ALA A 95 28.99 32.58 37.16
CA ALA A 95 28.58 33.74 36.37
C ALA A 95 28.08 33.36 34.98
N ASN A 96 28.70 32.36 34.34
CA ASN A 96 28.25 31.86 33.04
C ASN A 96 26.90 31.14 33.13
N GLU A 97 26.60 30.43 34.23
CA GLU A 97 25.31 29.73 34.43
C GLU A 97 24.10 30.65 34.67
N HIS A 98 24.32 31.94 34.95
CA HIS A 98 23.24 32.91 35.24
C HIS A 98 22.51 33.48 34.00
N TYR A 99 23.01 33.25 32.79
CA TYR A 99 22.38 33.73 31.57
C TYR A 99 22.16 32.60 30.59
N LEU A 100 20.97 32.54 30.00
CA LEU A 100 20.56 31.48 29.08
C LEU A 100 21.60 31.23 27.97
N ARG A 101 22.16 32.31 27.42
CA ARG A 101 23.10 32.24 26.30
C ARG A 101 24.49 31.73 26.70
N THR A 102 24.91 31.89 27.95
CA THR A 102 26.25 31.52 28.43
C THR A 102 26.25 30.27 29.31
N ALA A 103 25.09 29.88 29.83
CA ALA A 103 24.96 28.71 30.69
C ALA A 103 25.32 27.46 29.92
N THR A 104 26.14 26.60 30.53
CA THR A 104 26.63 25.35 29.92
C THR A 104 25.90 24.13 30.43
N GLU A 105 25.36 24.19 31.65
CA GLU A 105 24.62 23.09 32.27
C GLU A 105 23.15 23.07 31.83
N ARG A 106 22.62 21.88 31.52
CA ARG A 106 21.19 21.72 31.16
C ARG A 106 20.24 22.16 32.26
N LEU A 107 20.62 21.91 33.51
CA LEU A 107 19.83 22.33 34.67
C LEU A 107 19.61 23.85 34.63
N SER A 108 20.68 24.63 34.49
CA SER A 108 20.61 26.10 34.43
C SER A 108 19.73 26.58 33.28
N VAL A 109 19.97 26.05 32.07
CA VAL A 109 19.19 26.38 30.86
C VAL A 109 17.71 26.09 31.06
N ARG A 110 17.37 24.90 31.60
CA ARG A 110 15.98 24.50 31.83
C ARG A 110 15.31 25.37 32.90
N GLU A 111 15.93 25.58 34.05
CA GLU A 111 15.30 26.38 35.11
C GLU A 111 15.10 27.83 34.66
N MET A 112 16.07 28.42 33.93
CA MET A 112 15.89 29.76 33.34
C MET A 112 14.78 29.79 32.28
N ALA A 113 14.72 28.80 31.41
CA ALA A 113 13.67 28.69 30.39
C ALA A 113 12.29 28.49 31.02
N ARG A 114 12.20 27.76 32.13
CA ARG A 114 10.95 27.55 32.86
C ARG A 114 10.39 28.84 33.44
N LEU A 115 11.24 29.80 33.84
CA LEU A 115 10.80 31.12 34.34
C LEU A 115 9.97 31.90 33.30
N ILE A 116 10.20 31.64 32.01
CA ILE A 116 9.45 32.24 30.89
C ILE A 116 8.40 31.29 30.30
N GLY A 117 8.12 30.17 30.97
CA GLY A 117 7.16 29.17 30.52
C GLY A 117 7.62 28.29 29.36
N TYR A 118 8.92 28.24 29.07
CA TYR A 118 9.50 27.37 28.05
C TYR A 118 10.05 26.08 28.67
N GLU A 119 9.60 24.93 28.17
CA GLU A 119 10.12 23.61 28.55
C GLU A 119 10.85 22.97 27.37
N LEU A 120 12.03 22.42 27.65
CA LEU A 120 12.81 21.72 26.63
C LEU A 120 12.05 20.50 26.13
N ALA A 121 11.98 20.37 24.82
CA ALA A 121 11.30 19.26 24.16
C ALA A 121 12.01 17.92 24.44
N PRO A 122 11.40 16.94 25.16
CA PRO A 122 11.96 15.59 25.27
C PRO A 122 11.87 14.84 23.93
N GLY A 123 12.72 13.83 23.74
CA GLY A 123 12.66 13.04 22.52
C GLY A 123 11.39 12.19 22.42
N VAL A 124 10.95 11.90 21.20
CA VAL A 124 9.70 11.17 20.90
C VAL A 124 10.03 9.82 20.25
N ALA A 125 9.23 8.80 20.56
CA ALA A 125 9.35 7.48 19.99
C ALA A 125 8.80 7.41 18.57
N ALA A 126 9.52 6.73 17.67
CA ALA A 126 9.00 6.41 16.35
C ALA A 126 7.79 5.48 16.42
N GLY A 127 6.84 5.65 15.51
CA GLY A 127 5.64 4.81 15.36
C GLY A 127 5.62 4.06 14.04
N THR A 128 5.03 2.87 14.04
CA THR A 128 4.77 2.08 12.83
C THR A 128 3.62 1.08 13.05
N HIS A 129 3.36 0.24 12.05
CA HIS A 129 2.47 -0.90 12.17
C HIS A 129 3.24 -2.19 11.91
N LEU A 130 2.96 -3.21 12.72
CA LEU A 130 3.51 -4.56 12.58
C LEU A 130 2.46 -5.47 11.96
N ALA A 131 2.79 -6.10 10.84
CA ALA A 131 2.02 -7.18 10.25
C ALA A 131 2.55 -8.51 10.77
N PHE A 132 1.69 -9.28 11.44
CA PHE A 132 2.04 -10.56 12.03
C PHE A 132 1.69 -11.72 11.10
N THR A 133 2.52 -12.75 11.12
CA THR A 133 2.26 -14.04 10.47
C THR A 133 1.91 -15.05 11.53
N LEU A 134 0.78 -15.73 11.34
CA LEU A 134 0.27 -16.76 12.24
C LEU A 134 0.34 -18.15 11.60
N GLN A 135 0.41 -19.20 12.40
CA GLN A 135 0.21 -20.58 11.95
C GLN A 135 -1.14 -21.11 12.44
N THR A 136 -1.79 -21.94 11.63
CA THR A 136 -3.04 -22.61 12.01
C THR A 136 -2.75 -23.59 13.15
N ILE A 137 -3.52 -23.50 14.23
CA ILE A 137 -3.45 -24.43 15.35
C ILE A 137 -4.64 -25.39 15.25
N PRO A 138 -4.43 -26.71 15.16
CA PRO A 138 -5.53 -27.68 15.19
C PRO A 138 -6.39 -27.51 16.44
N GLY A 139 -7.71 -27.39 16.26
CA GLY A 139 -8.64 -27.14 17.37
C GLY A 139 -8.65 -25.70 17.88
N ALA A 140 -8.06 -24.75 17.16
CA ALA A 140 -8.17 -23.33 17.47
C ALA A 140 -9.63 -22.88 17.58
N PRO A 141 -9.93 -21.93 18.49
CA PRO A 141 -11.27 -21.36 18.59
C PRO A 141 -11.69 -20.73 17.27
N ALA A 142 -13.00 -20.74 17.02
CA ALA A 142 -13.58 -20.07 15.86
C ALA A 142 -13.39 -18.55 15.92
N GLU A 143 -13.13 -17.96 17.09
CA GLU A 143 -12.88 -16.52 17.28
C GLU A 143 -11.42 -16.12 16.98
N PRO A 144 -11.15 -14.85 16.59
CA PRO A 144 -9.79 -14.40 16.37
C PRO A 144 -8.98 -14.44 17.68
N ILE A 145 -7.70 -14.82 17.60
CA ILE A 145 -6.82 -14.70 18.76
C ILE A 145 -6.39 -13.24 18.94
N VAL A 146 -6.11 -12.82 20.18
CA VAL A 146 -5.67 -11.45 20.45
C VAL A 146 -4.15 -11.40 20.58
N ILE A 147 -3.50 -10.57 19.76
CA ILE A 147 -2.13 -10.15 19.97
C ILE A 147 -2.14 -9.10 21.08
N PRO A 148 -1.52 -9.36 22.25
CA PRO A 148 -1.60 -8.45 23.39
C PRO A 148 -0.71 -7.22 23.20
N VAL A 149 -1.10 -6.12 23.83
CA VAL A 149 -0.23 -4.95 24.05
C VAL A 149 1.08 -5.39 24.69
N GLY A 150 2.20 -4.79 24.27
CA GLY A 150 3.52 -5.17 24.75
C GLY A 150 4.14 -6.36 24.02
N THR A 151 3.50 -6.89 22.95
CA THR A 151 4.17 -7.82 22.04
C THR A 151 5.39 -7.14 21.42
N ARG A 152 6.58 -7.69 21.65
CA ARG A 152 7.90 -7.15 21.31
C ARG A 152 8.45 -7.71 20.00
N VAL A 153 8.89 -6.80 19.13
CA VAL A 153 9.59 -7.09 17.88
C VAL A 153 10.84 -6.23 17.80
N GLN A 154 11.95 -6.80 17.34
CA GLN A 154 13.24 -6.13 17.27
C GLN A 154 13.71 -6.01 15.83
N SER A 155 14.43 -4.93 15.54
CA SER A 155 15.08 -4.74 14.25
C SER A 155 16.27 -5.66 14.08
N VAL A 156 16.56 -6.01 12.83
CA VAL A 156 17.85 -6.61 12.48
C VAL A 156 18.81 -5.47 12.18
N PRO A 157 19.84 -5.24 13.03
CA PRO A 157 20.77 -4.14 12.83
C PRO A 157 21.63 -4.35 11.58
N GLY A 158 21.93 -3.26 10.86
CA GLY A 158 23.01 -3.22 9.88
C GLY A 158 24.40 -3.29 10.52
N GLN A 159 25.43 -3.25 9.67
CA GLN A 159 26.81 -3.08 10.12
C GLN A 159 26.92 -1.73 10.83
N ASP A 160 27.35 -1.73 12.09
CA ASP A 160 27.45 -0.56 12.98
C ASP A 160 26.13 0.03 13.52
N GLU A 161 24.99 -0.66 13.36
CA GLU A 161 23.72 -0.26 13.98
C GLU A 161 23.43 -1.07 15.25
N GLN A 162 22.68 -0.48 16.19
CA GLN A 162 22.12 -1.20 17.33
C GLN A 162 20.70 -1.68 17.03
N ALA A 163 20.36 -2.86 17.55
CA ALA A 163 19.02 -3.40 17.42
C ALA A 163 18.00 -2.57 18.20
N GLN A 164 16.93 -2.15 17.54
CA GLN A 164 15.88 -1.29 18.10
C GLN A 164 14.64 -2.12 18.39
N SER A 165 14.03 -1.93 19.56
CA SER A 165 12.90 -2.73 20.04
C SER A 165 11.59 -1.96 19.95
N PHE A 166 10.56 -2.58 19.41
CA PHE A 166 9.22 -2.03 19.28
C PHE A 166 8.23 -2.88 20.06
N GLU A 167 7.23 -2.23 20.65
CA GLU A 167 6.13 -2.88 21.34
C GLU A 167 4.79 -2.45 20.72
N THR A 168 3.89 -3.43 20.58
CA THR A 168 2.49 -3.16 20.21
C THR A 168 1.80 -2.31 21.28
N VAL A 169 1.01 -1.33 20.85
CA VAL A 169 0.35 -0.36 21.75
C VAL A 169 -1.17 -0.55 21.86
N ALA A 170 -1.74 -1.41 21.03
CA ALA A 170 -3.16 -1.78 21.08
C ALA A 170 -3.31 -3.31 20.96
N PRO A 171 -4.30 -3.91 21.63
CA PRO A 171 -4.64 -5.31 21.40
C PRO A 171 -5.23 -5.47 20.00
N THR A 172 -4.80 -6.51 19.27
CA THR A 172 -5.19 -6.70 17.86
C THR A 172 -5.72 -8.10 17.62
N PRO A 173 -6.95 -8.27 17.07
CA PRO A 173 -7.43 -9.57 16.65
C PRO A 173 -6.61 -10.08 15.46
N ALA A 174 -6.32 -11.38 15.44
CA ALA A 174 -5.51 -12.00 14.41
C ALA A 174 -5.98 -13.42 14.08
N ARG A 175 -5.79 -13.83 12.82
CA ARG A 175 -6.10 -15.16 12.29
C ARG A 175 -5.04 -15.62 11.29
N ALA A 176 -4.79 -16.93 11.23
CA ALA A 176 -3.89 -17.48 10.20
C ALA A 176 -4.39 -17.24 8.77
N GLU A 177 -5.72 -17.26 8.56
CA GLU A 177 -6.36 -16.98 7.27
C GLU A 177 -6.15 -15.54 6.77
N TRP A 178 -5.78 -14.63 7.68
CA TRP A 178 -5.55 -13.22 7.39
C TRP A 178 -4.11 -12.89 7.00
N ASN A 179 -3.20 -13.87 6.95
CA ASN A 179 -1.79 -13.64 6.66
C ASN A 179 -1.54 -13.11 5.25
N ALA A 180 -2.31 -13.58 4.26
CA ALA A 180 -2.03 -13.37 2.84
C ALA A 180 -3.31 -13.50 1.99
N ILE A 181 -4.31 -12.69 2.31
CA ILE A 181 -5.60 -12.67 1.61
C ILE A 181 -5.37 -12.22 0.16
N PRO A 182 -5.75 -13.02 -0.85
CA PRO A 182 -5.69 -12.58 -2.24
C PRO A 182 -6.81 -11.57 -2.52
N VAL A 183 -6.60 -10.69 -3.50
CA VAL A 183 -7.68 -9.89 -4.08
C VAL A 183 -8.42 -10.71 -5.15
N GLN A 184 -9.63 -10.27 -5.52
CA GLN A 184 -10.38 -10.89 -6.60
C GLN A 184 -9.61 -10.76 -7.92
N THR A 185 -9.36 -11.89 -8.57
CA THR A 185 -8.61 -11.97 -9.84
C THR A 185 -9.47 -12.38 -11.03
N ARG A 186 -10.71 -12.79 -10.79
CA ARG A 186 -11.67 -13.25 -11.79
C ARG A 186 -13.10 -12.95 -11.35
N VAL A 187 -13.98 -12.77 -12.32
CA VAL A 187 -15.42 -12.61 -12.13
C VAL A 187 -16.11 -13.74 -12.88
N ARG A 188 -17.16 -14.30 -12.26
CA ARG A 188 -18.00 -15.30 -12.93
C ARG A 188 -18.47 -14.76 -14.27
N TRP A 189 -18.20 -15.52 -15.34
CA TRP A 189 -18.69 -15.16 -16.66
C TRP A 189 -20.20 -15.40 -16.75
N LEU A 190 -20.94 -14.35 -17.10
CA LEU A 190 -22.37 -14.39 -17.40
C LEU A 190 -22.58 -13.57 -18.67
N PRO A 191 -23.09 -14.16 -19.77
CA PRO A 191 -23.32 -13.46 -21.02
C PRO A 191 -24.25 -12.26 -20.82
N LYS A 192 -23.88 -11.12 -21.39
CA LYS A 192 -24.69 -9.89 -21.41
C LYS A 192 -24.77 -9.33 -22.82
N SER A 193 -25.87 -8.61 -23.08
CA SER A 193 -26.03 -7.91 -24.35
C SER A 193 -24.87 -6.93 -24.55
N GLY A 194 -24.24 -6.95 -25.71
CA GLY A 194 -23.05 -6.14 -25.99
C GLY A 194 -21.71 -6.83 -25.77
N ASP A 195 -21.67 -8.03 -25.16
CA ASP A 195 -20.42 -8.76 -24.97
C ASP A 195 -19.79 -9.16 -26.32
N THR A 196 -18.47 -9.06 -26.42
CA THR A 196 -17.68 -9.36 -27.64
C THR A 196 -16.58 -10.41 -27.42
N GLU A 197 -16.55 -11.01 -26.23
CA GLU A 197 -15.53 -11.99 -25.87
C GLU A 197 -15.95 -12.93 -24.75
N LEU A 198 -15.25 -14.06 -24.67
CA LEU A 198 -15.29 -14.98 -23.53
C LEU A 198 -13.95 -15.71 -23.37
N TRP A 199 -13.81 -16.41 -22.25
CA TRP A 199 -12.66 -17.24 -21.94
C TRP A 199 -13.04 -18.72 -21.83
N LEU A 200 -12.31 -19.56 -22.56
CA LEU A 200 -12.46 -21.01 -22.59
C LEU A 200 -11.37 -21.67 -21.75
N ASP A 201 -11.74 -22.78 -21.13
CA ASP A 201 -10.79 -23.64 -20.42
C ASP A 201 -9.92 -24.41 -21.41
N GLY A 202 -8.62 -24.51 -21.11
CA GLY A 202 -7.66 -25.21 -21.94
C GLY A 202 -7.11 -24.42 -23.15
N LEU A 203 -6.07 -25.01 -23.74
CA LEU A 203 -5.41 -24.51 -24.97
C LEU A 203 -5.86 -25.27 -26.22
N ALA A 204 -6.28 -26.53 -26.07
CA ALA A 204 -6.68 -27.42 -27.16
C ALA A 204 -8.15 -27.26 -27.54
N THR A 205 -8.59 -26.01 -27.79
CA THR A 205 -9.99 -25.74 -28.18
C THR A 205 -10.28 -26.13 -29.63
N GLY A 206 -9.25 -26.25 -30.47
CA GLY A 206 -9.38 -26.53 -31.90
C GLY A 206 -10.12 -25.44 -32.69
N LEU A 207 -10.28 -24.25 -32.10
CA LEU A 207 -10.97 -23.11 -32.71
C LEU A 207 -9.98 -22.24 -33.49
N GLN A 208 -10.45 -21.66 -34.58
CA GLN A 208 -9.74 -20.69 -35.41
C GLN A 208 -10.59 -19.44 -35.67
N PRO A 209 -9.98 -18.29 -36.01
CA PRO A 209 -10.73 -17.17 -36.57
C PRO A 209 -11.59 -17.64 -37.75
N GLY A 210 -12.85 -17.26 -37.76
CA GLY A 210 -13.84 -17.73 -38.72
C GLY A 210 -14.67 -18.93 -38.23
N ASP A 211 -14.34 -19.61 -37.14
CA ASP A 211 -15.21 -20.67 -36.59
C ASP A 211 -16.46 -20.11 -35.92
N ALA A 212 -17.54 -20.90 -35.88
CA ALA A 212 -18.78 -20.52 -35.23
C ALA A 212 -18.90 -21.18 -33.84
N ILE A 213 -19.31 -20.39 -32.85
CA ILE A 213 -19.69 -20.86 -31.52
C ILE A 213 -21.17 -20.58 -31.27
N LEU A 214 -21.78 -21.43 -30.45
CA LEU A 214 -23.11 -21.28 -29.90
C LEU A 214 -23.01 -21.04 -28.40
N ILE A 215 -23.68 -20.01 -27.91
CA ILE A 215 -23.92 -19.75 -26.49
C ILE A 215 -25.39 -20.03 -26.24
N VAL A 216 -25.69 -21.00 -25.39
CA VAL A 216 -27.06 -21.46 -25.13
C VAL A 216 -27.23 -21.83 -23.66
N GLY A 217 -28.36 -21.48 -23.08
CA GLY A 217 -28.68 -21.76 -21.68
C GLY A 217 -29.71 -22.85 -21.48
N SER A 218 -29.97 -23.13 -20.20
CA SER A 218 -31.07 -24.00 -19.79
C SER A 218 -32.43 -23.50 -20.27
N GLU A 219 -32.60 -22.19 -20.52
CA GLU A 219 -33.84 -21.62 -21.04
C GLU A 219 -34.26 -22.26 -22.37
N ARG A 220 -33.34 -22.36 -23.34
CA ARG A 220 -33.60 -23.00 -24.64
C ARG A 220 -33.73 -24.52 -24.54
N MET A 221 -33.23 -25.14 -23.46
CA MET A 221 -33.38 -26.58 -23.22
C MET A 221 -34.75 -26.93 -22.63
N SER A 222 -35.31 -26.05 -21.79
CA SER A 222 -36.64 -26.21 -21.19
C SER A 222 -37.76 -25.75 -22.10
N ASP A 223 -37.50 -24.73 -22.92
CA ASP A 223 -38.47 -24.14 -23.83
C ASP A 223 -37.87 -24.08 -25.25
N PRO A 224 -38.31 -24.93 -26.18
CA PRO A 224 -37.81 -24.93 -27.54
C PRO A 224 -37.98 -23.61 -28.30
N GLY A 225 -38.91 -22.74 -27.89
CA GLY A 225 -39.14 -21.43 -28.50
C GLY A 225 -38.41 -20.26 -27.85
N SER A 226 -37.57 -20.53 -26.85
CA SER A 226 -36.83 -19.48 -26.17
C SER A 226 -35.71 -18.92 -27.05
N GLU A 227 -35.83 -17.65 -27.46
CA GLU A 227 -34.79 -16.88 -28.18
C GLU A 227 -33.63 -16.39 -27.29
N ARG A 228 -33.32 -17.18 -26.25
CA ARG A 228 -32.21 -16.95 -25.33
C ARG A 228 -30.97 -17.75 -25.69
N TRP A 229 -30.36 -17.40 -26.80
CA TRP A 229 -29.15 -18.03 -27.32
C TRP A 229 -28.46 -17.10 -28.32
N ASP A 230 -27.21 -17.37 -28.64
CA ASP A 230 -26.43 -16.59 -29.59
C ASP A 230 -25.48 -17.49 -30.38
N VAL A 231 -25.47 -17.33 -31.71
CA VAL A 231 -24.41 -17.88 -32.57
C VAL A 231 -23.45 -16.77 -32.97
N ARG A 232 -22.14 -16.96 -32.77
CA ARG A 232 -21.12 -15.97 -33.12
C ARG A 232 -19.99 -16.60 -33.89
N VAL A 233 -19.50 -15.87 -34.89
CA VAL A 233 -18.29 -16.22 -35.63
C VAL A 233 -17.10 -15.50 -35.00
N LEU A 234 -16.05 -16.26 -34.74
CA LEU A 234 -14.86 -15.77 -34.06
C LEU A 234 -14.05 -14.85 -34.98
N ALA A 235 -13.76 -13.65 -34.49
CA ALA A 235 -12.83 -12.72 -35.11
C ALA A 235 -11.38 -13.05 -34.71
N SER A 236 -11.15 -13.52 -33.49
CA SER A 236 -9.83 -13.97 -33.05
C SER A 236 -9.89 -15.06 -31.96
N VAL A 237 -8.82 -15.85 -31.92
CA VAL A 237 -8.57 -16.91 -30.93
C VAL A 237 -7.15 -16.71 -30.43
N THR A 238 -6.98 -16.46 -29.12
CA THR A 238 -5.68 -16.14 -28.53
C THR A 238 -5.41 -17.03 -27.33
N PRO A 239 -4.42 -17.93 -27.39
CA PRO A 239 -4.05 -18.77 -26.27
C PRO A 239 -3.34 -17.97 -25.17
N ASP A 240 -3.71 -18.22 -23.92
CA ASP A 240 -3.03 -17.76 -22.71
C ASP A 240 -2.32 -18.97 -22.07
N ASN A 241 -1.12 -19.25 -22.57
CA ASN A 241 -0.32 -20.41 -22.16
C ASN A 241 0.00 -20.40 -20.65
N ALA A 242 0.20 -19.20 -20.06
CA ALA A 242 0.56 -19.07 -18.65
C ALA A 242 -0.56 -19.54 -17.71
N ASN A 243 -1.82 -19.44 -18.16
CA ASN A 243 -2.98 -19.81 -17.36
C ASN A 243 -3.79 -20.97 -17.97
N ALA A 244 -3.21 -21.67 -18.96
CA ALA A 244 -3.81 -22.82 -19.66
C ALA A 244 -5.26 -22.58 -20.13
N ARG A 245 -5.53 -21.40 -20.70
CA ARG A 245 -6.87 -20.98 -21.15
C ARG A 245 -6.81 -20.27 -22.49
N THR A 246 -7.95 -20.08 -23.15
CA THR A 246 -8.01 -19.44 -24.47
C THR A 246 -9.04 -18.32 -24.48
N ARG A 247 -8.63 -17.14 -24.94
CA ARG A 247 -9.54 -16.02 -25.19
C ARG A 247 -10.10 -16.14 -26.60
N VAL A 248 -11.41 -16.01 -26.75
CA VAL A 248 -12.05 -15.90 -28.05
C VAL A 248 -12.81 -14.58 -28.14
N ARG A 249 -12.78 -13.95 -29.31
CA ARG A 249 -13.44 -12.66 -29.56
C ARG A 249 -14.26 -12.72 -30.85
N TRP A 250 -15.30 -11.91 -30.93
CA TRP A 250 -16.15 -11.76 -32.11
C TRP A 250 -16.55 -10.28 -32.28
N ASP A 251 -16.86 -9.87 -33.52
CA ASP A 251 -17.15 -8.47 -33.83
C ASP A 251 -18.62 -8.10 -33.59
N HIS A 252 -19.54 -9.03 -33.87
CA HIS A 252 -20.97 -8.80 -33.68
C HIS A 252 -21.37 -9.07 -32.22
N PRO A 253 -21.75 -8.06 -31.42
CA PRO A 253 -21.96 -8.25 -29.97
C PRO A 253 -23.08 -9.25 -29.65
N LEU A 254 -23.07 -9.85 -28.45
CA LEU A 254 -24.15 -10.73 -27.99
C LEU A 254 -25.49 -10.01 -27.90
N GLY A 255 -26.59 -10.74 -28.14
CA GLY A 255 -27.93 -10.20 -28.32
C GLY A 255 -28.16 -9.60 -29.71
N SER A 256 -29.43 -9.47 -30.11
CA SER A 256 -29.81 -8.81 -31.35
C SER A 256 -31.16 -8.13 -31.21
N ALA A 257 -31.36 -7.02 -31.94
CA ALA A 257 -32.66 -6.36 -32.06
C ALA A 257 -33.54 -7.01 -33.14
N PHE A 258 -32.93 -7.63 -34.15
CA PHE A 258 -33.66 -8.31 -35.22
C PHE A 258 -32.88 -9.54 -35.75
N PRO A 259 -33.39 -10.77 -35.57
CA PRO A 259 -34.50 -11.10 -34.66
C PRO A 259 -34.17 -10.67 -33.22
N ALA A 260 -35.20 -10.41 -32.42
CA ALA A 260 -35.03 -10.04 -31.02
C ALA A 260 -34.49 -11.25 -30.25
N MET A 261 -33.20 -11.21 -29.90
CA MET A 261 -32.50 -12.27 -29.18
C MET A 261 -31.85 -11.69 -27.93
N SER A 262 -31.97 -12.39 -26.81
CA SER A 262 -31.31 -12.01 -25.56
C SER A 262 -30.27 -13.06 -25.19
N PRO A 263 -29.09 -12.70 -24.68
CA PRO A 263 -28.12 -13.70 -24.26
C PRO A 263 -28.66 -14.59 -23.14
N SER A 264 -28.24 -15.86 -23.14
CA SER A 264 -28.64 -16.82 -22.11
C SER A 264 -28.13 -16.42 -20.73
N SER A 265 -28.96 -16.62 -19.70
CA SER A 265 -28.65 -16.19 -18.33
C SER A 265 -28.57 -17.34 -17.32
N LEU A 266 -29.13 -18.51 -17.64
CA LEU A 266 -29.21 -19.66 -16.74
C LEU A 266 -28.54 -20.89 -17.37
N GLY A 267 -27.74 -21.62 -16.60
CA GLY A 267 -27.16 -22.90 -17.04
C GLY A 267 -26.37 -22.81 -18.37
N VAL A 268 -25.69 -21.68 -18.60
CA VAL A 268 -25.04 -21.34 -19.87
C VAL A 268 -24.02 -22.40 -20.29
N GLN A 269 -24.06 -22.76 -21.55
CA GLN A 269 -23.14 -23.66 -22.22
C GLN A 269 -22.61 -23.00 -23.50
N VAL A 270 -21.35 -23.28 -23.80
CA VAL A 270 -20.72 -22.88 -25.05
C VAL A 270 -20.44 -24.12 -25.87
N HIS A 271 -20.76 -24.07 -27.16
CA HIS A 271 -20.51 -25.15 -28.10
C HIS A 271 -19.77 -24.62 -29.33
N ALA A 272 -18.78 -25.34 -29.83
CA ALA A 272 -18.26 -25.13 -31.17
C ALA A 272 -19.21 -25.79 -32.19
N LEU A 273 -19.58 -25.07 -33.25
CA LEU A 273 -20.29 -25.65 -34.40
C LEU A 273 -19.23 -26.01 -35.45
N ARG A 274 -18.71 -27.24 -35.34
CA ARG A 274 -17.51 -27.71 -36.05
C ARG A 274 -17.71 -27.86 -37.56
N GLN A 275 -18.95 -27.88 -38.04
CA GLN A 275 -19.25 -28.15 -39.43
C GLN A 275 -20.15 -27.08 -40.04
N ARG A 276 -19.76 -26.62 -41.23
CA ARG A 276 -20.59 -25.86 -42.15
C ARG A 276 -21.06 -26.80 -43.26
N THR A 277 -22.36 -26.97 -43.41
CA THR A 277 -22.96 -27.78 -44.46
C THR A 277 -24.18 -27.05 -45.05
N ALA A 278 -24.87 -27.70 -45.98
CA ALA A 278 -26.08 -27.19 -46.62
C ALA A 278 -27.24 -28.17 -46.45
N LEU A 279 -28.42 -27.77 -46.89
CA LEU A 279 -29.56 -28.68 -47.00
C LEU A 279 -29.42 -29.56 -48.26
N PHE A 280 -29.90 -30.80 -48.20
CA PHE A 280 -29.92 -31.69 -49.37
C PHE A 280 -30.75 -31.05 -50.49
N GLY A 281 -30.19 -31.01 -51.70
CA GLY A 281 -30.78 -30.33 -52.85
C GLY A 281 -30.25 -28.92 -53.11
N HIS A 282 -29.39 -28.35 -52.24
CA HIS A 282 -28.81 -27.03 -52.46
C HIS A 282 -28.09 -26.89 -53.82
N ASN A 283 -27.42 -27.96 -54.25
CA ASN A 283 -26.67 -28.09 -55.49
C ASN A 283 -27.43 -28.86 -56.60
N ALA A 284 -28.73 -29.12 -56.42
CA ALA A 284 -29.49 -29.84 -57.44
C ALA A 284 -29.40 -29.11 -58.80
N PRO A 285 -29.30 -29.80 -59.93
CA PRO A 285 -29.30 -29.16 -61.25
C PRO A 285 -30.59 -28.36 -61.47
N ASP A 286 -30.55 -27.36 -62.35
CA ASP A 286 -31.75 -26.65 -62.78
C ASP A 286 -32.54 -27.56 -63.75
N PRO A 287 -33.78 -27.96 -63.44
CA PRO A 287 -34.56 -28.85 -64.31
C PRO A 287 -34.84 -28.22 -65.68
N ASN A 288 -34.84 -26.88 -65.79
CA ASN A 288 -35.05 -26.18 -67.05
C ASN A 288 -33.88 -26.39 -68.03
N LEU A 289 -32.70 -26.77 -67.54
CA LEU A 289 -31.53 -27.10 -68.38
C LEU A 289 -31.55 -28.56 -68.87
N MET A 290 -32.38 -29.43 -68.29
CA MET A 290 -32.39 -30.87 -68.58
C MET A 290 -33.46 -31.28 -69.61
N GLY A 291 -34.41 -30.41 -69.94
CA GLY A 291 -35.56 -30.75 -70.78
C GLY A 291 -36.58 -31.64 -70.06
N ASN A 292 -37.69 -31.95 -70.73
CA ASN A 292 -38.72 -32.87 -70.22
C ASN A 292 -39.03 -34.04 -71.17
N ASP A 293 -38.21 -34.23 -72.21
CA ASP A 293 -38.40 -35.28 -73.22
C ASP A 293 -38.10 -36.69 -72.66
N ASP A 294 -37.24 -36.79 -71.64
CA ASP A 294 -36.98 -38.04 -70.92
C ASP A 294 -38.02 -38.28 -69.81
N SER A 295 -38.74 -39.39 -69.90
CA SER A 295 -39.73 -39.82 -68.90
C SER A 295 -39.19 -39.92 -67.46
N ASN A 296 -37.90 -40.21 -67.27
CA ASN A 296 -37.26 -40.30 -65.96
C ASN A 296 -37.04 -38.92 -65.32
N VAL A 297 -36.81 -37.88 -66.12
CA VAL A 297 -36.68 -36.49 -65.65
C VAL A 297 -38.07 -35.87 -65.51
N ALA A 298 -38.95 -36.13 -66.47
CA ALA A 298 -40.30 -35.58 -66.51
C ALA A 298 -41.19 -35.98 -65.32
N THR A 299 -40.90 -37.11 -64.65
CA THR A 299 -41.61 -37.56 -63.43
C THR A 299 -41.08 -36.91 -62.15
N LEU A 300 -39.89 -36.30 -62.19
CA LEU A 300 -39.26 -35.64 -61.06
C LEU A 300 -39.57 -34.13 -60.99
N ILE A 301 -40.18 -33.57 -62.04
CA ILE A 301 -40.52 -32.16 -62.17
C ILE A 301 -41.98 -31.92 -61.75
N ASP A 302 -42.23 -30.84 -61.01
CA ASP A 302 -43.55 -30.31 -60.75
C ASP A 302 -44.06 -29.55 -61.98
N LYS A 303 -45.13 -30.07 -62.59
CA LYS A 303 -45.79 -29.50 -63.77
C LYS A 303 -47.03 -28.69 -63.42
N THR A 304 -47.39 -28.59 -62.14
CA THR A 304 -48.67 -28.03 -61.69
C THR A 304 -48.61 -26.53 -61.41
N THR A 305 -47.41 -25.97 -61.20
CA THR A 305 -47.21 -24.60 -60.72
C THR A 305 -46.95 -23.58 -61.83
N ASN A 306 -46.12 -23.88 -62.83
CA ASN A 306 -45.89 -23.00 -63.99
C ASN A 306 -45.41 -23.81 -65.23
N PRO A 307 -46.14 -23.79 -66.37
CA PRO A 307 -45.74 -24.54 -67.57
C PRO A 307 -44.46 -24.01 -68.24
N ASN A 308 -44.05 -22.77 -67.96
CA ASN A 308 -42.89 -22.10 -68.56
C ASN A 308 -41.66 -22.02 -67.62
N SER A 309 -41.74 -22.58 -66.41
CA SER A 309 -40.63 -22.63 -65.47
C SER A 309 -40.80 -23.82 -64.54
N TRP A 310 -40.02 -24.87 -64.81
CA TRP A 310 -40.08 -26.12 -64.07
C TRP A 310 -39.35 -26.03 -62.74
N GLN A 311 -39.91 -26.64 -61.71
CA GLN A 311 -39.27 -26.88 -60.41
C GLN A 311 -39.24 -28.38 -60.12
N TRP A 312 -38.32 -28.84 -59.27
CA TRP A 312 -38.38 -30.24 -58.86
C TRP A 312 -39.61 -30.50 -57.96
N ASN A 313 -40.19 -31.70 -58.06
CA ASN A 313 -41.28 -32.13 -57.19
C ASN A 313 -40.87 -32.06 -55.72
N ASN A 314 -41.66 -31.39 -54.89
CA ASN A 314 -41.39 -31.17 -53.46
C ASN A 314 -40.02 -30.52 -53.19
N PHE A 315 -39.57 -29.58 -54.05
CA PHE A 315 -38.31 -28.83 -53.86
C PHE A 315 -38.43 -27.73 -52.79
N ALA A 316 -38.76 -28.16 -51.57
CA ALA A 316 -38.91 -27.30 -50.42
C ALA A 316 -38.30 -27.98 -49.19
N LEU A 317 -38.06 -27.19 -48.16
CA LEU A 317 -37.63 -27.71 -46.86
C LEU A 317 -38.76 -28.53 -46.22
N ASP A 318 -38.46 -29.75 -45.80
CA ASP A 318 -39.32 -30.54 -44.91
C ASP A 318 -39.01 -30.15 -43.46
N THR A 319 -39.93 -29.41 -42.84
CA THR A 319 -39.76 -28.84 -41.50
C THR A 319 -39.74 -29.92 -40.41
N SER A 320 -40.23 -31.12 -40.69
CA SER A 320 -40.23 -32.25 -39.75
C SER A 320 -39.01 -33.17 -39.90
N ALA A 321 -38.29 -33.05 -41.02
CA ALA A 321 -37.16 -33.91 -41.37
C ALA A 321 -36.13 -33.15 -42.22
N LEU A 322 -35.27 -32.39 -41.54
CA LEU A 322 -34.17 -31.65 -42.14
C LEU A 322 -33.12 -32.62 -42.68
N ASP A 323 -33.06 -32.79 -44.00
CA ASP A 323 -32.00 -33.55 -44.62
C ASP A 323 -30.81 -32.64 -44.92
N LEU A 324 -29.70 -32.88 -44.22
CA LEU A 324 -28.44 -32.19 -44.45
C LEU A 324 -27.68 -32.87 -45.58
N ASP A 325 -27.05 -32.06 -46.41
CA ASP A 325 -26.10 -32.54 -47.40
C ASP A 325 -24.90 -33.14 -46.66
N THR A 326 -24.44 -34.31 -47.10
CA THR A 326 -23.41 -35.15 -46.46
C THR A 326 -23.89 -36.05 -45.30
N ASP A 327 -23.25 -37.24 -45.20
CA ASP A 327 -23.38 -38.17 -44.09
C ASP A 327 -22.44 -37.76 -42.94
N ASN A 328 -23.01 -37.24 -41.86
CA ASN A 328 -22.29 -36.59 -40.76
C ASN A 328 -22.47 -37.40 -39.47
N ALA A 329 -21.73 -38.51 -39.35
CA ALA A 329 -21.84 -39.44 -38.22
C ALA A 329 -21.62 -38.83 -36.82
N LYS A 330 -21.06 -37.61 -36.74
CA LYS A 330 -20.86 -36.87 -35.49
C LYS A 330 -22.08 -36.05 -35.05
N ILE A 331 -23.07 -35.86 -35.93
CA ILE A 331 -24.35 -35.25 -35.57
C ILE A 331 -25.20 -36.36 -34.95
N THR A 332 -25.60 -36.17 -33.70
CA THR A 332 -26.35 -37.18 -32.93
C THR A 332 -27.58 -36.56 -32.29
N ALA A 333 -28.46 -37.38 -31.73
CA ALA A 333 -29.58 -36.87 -30.95
C ALA A 333 -29.05 -36.02 -29.78
N GLY A 334 -29.61 -34.82 -29.63
CA GLY A 334 -29.16 -33.81 -28.67
C GLY A 334 -28.17 -32.78 -29.23
N SER A 335 -27.61 -32.98 -30.43
CA SER A 335 -26.75 -31.99 -31.10
C SER A 335 -27.52 -30.70 -31.44
N TRP A 336 -26.84 -29.57 -31.37
CA TRP A 336 -27.36 -28.27 -31.82
C TRP A 336 -27.07 -28.03 -33.29
N ILE A 337 -28.03 -27.40 -33.97
CA ILE A 337 -27.98 -27.07 -35.39
C ILE A 337 -28.55 -25.68 -35.58
N ALA A 338 -27.80 -24.79 -36.22
CA ALA A 338 -28.28 -23.46 -36.60
C ALA A 338 -28.46 -23.35 -38.11
N LEU A 339 -29.61 -22.86 -38.56
CA LEU A 339 -29.90 -22.57 -39.96
C LEU A 339 -29.76 -21.07 -40.20
N VAL A 340 -29.13 -20.67 -41.30
CA VAL A 340 -28.89 -19.25 -41.65
C VAL A 340 -29.40 -18.97 -43.05
N SER A 341 -30.32 -18.01 -43.22
CA SER A 341 -31.08 -17.79 -44.48
C SER A 341 -30.32 -17.11 -45.63
N ASN A 342 -29.01 -16.83 -45.49
CA ASN A 342 -28.17 -16.15 -46.48
C ASN A 342 -28.84 -14.90 -47.10
N GLU A 343 -29.44 -14.08 -46.25
CA GLU A 343 -30.06 -12.78 -46.59
C GLU A 343 -29.15 -11.65 -46.11
N PRO A 344 -28.40 -10.97 -47.00
CA PRO A 344 -27.41 -9.95 -46.59
C PRO A 344 -27.99 -8.75 -45.82
N SER A 345 -29.30 -8.51 -45.94
CA SER A 345 -30.00 -7.46 -45.20
C SER A 345 -30.25 -7.79 -43.73
N LEU A 346 -30.02 -9.05 -43.31
CA LEU A 346 -30.23 -9.55 -41.96
C LEU A 346 -28.93 -10.13 -41.38
N GLY A 347 -28.86 -10.26 -40.06
CA GLY A 347 -27.73 -10.90 -39.37
C GLY A 347 -26.47 -10.03 -39.30
N SER A 348 -25.30 -10.67 -39.46
CA SER A 348 -23.99 -10.01 -39.37
C SER A 348 -23.16 -10.22 -40.64
N ALA A 349 -22.10 -9.44 -40.84
CA ALA A 349 -21.22 -9.63 -42.00
C ALA A 349 -20.59 -11.04 -42.05
N ALA A 350 -20.33 -11.66 -40.90
CA ALA A 350 -19.74 -13.00 -40.80
C ALA A 350 -20.78 -14.13 -40.90
N LEU A 351 -22.06 -13.84 -40.65
CA LEU A 351 -23.21 -14.73 -40.82
C LEU A 351 -24.38 -13.91 -41.38
N PRO A 352 -24.40 -13.65 -42.70
CA PRO A 352 -25.48 -12.89 -43.32
C PRO A 352 -26.73 -13.77 -43.38
N GLY A 353 -27.85 -13.25 -42.87
CA GLY A 353 -29.14 -13.93 -42.88
C GLY A 353 -29.77 -14.08 -41.50
N TYR A 354 -31.06 -14.41 -41.52
CA TYR A 354 -31.80 -14.80 -40.34
C TYR A 354 -31.23 -16.12 -39.81
N THR A 355 -30.85 -16.16 -38.53
CA THR A 355 -30.32 -17.35 -37.89
C THR A 355 -31.37 -17.93 -36.95
N GLU A 356 -31.57 -19.24 -36.99
CA GLU A 356 -32.50 -19.95 -36.11
C GLU A 356 -31.87 -21.23 -35.56
N LEU A 357 -32.14 -21.55 -34.30
CA LEU A 357 -31.48 -22.63 -33.58
C LEU A 357 -32.44 -23.79 -33.28
N TYR A 358 -32.00 -24.99 -33.62
CA TYR A 358 -32.72 -26.23 -33.38
C TYR A 358 -31.85 -27.25 -32.65
N ARG A 359 -32.49 -28.12 -31.88
CA ARG A 359 -31.86 -29.28 -31.28
C ARG A 359 -32.33 -30.53 -31.99
N ALA A 360 -31.41 -31.44 -32.33
CA ALA A 360 -31.74 -32.69 -32.98
C ALA A 360 -32.47 -33.62 -32.00
N SER A 361 -33.78 -33.78 -32.12
CA SER A 361 -34.55 -34.75 -31.32
C SER A 361 -34.29 -36.18 -31.78
N LYS A 362 -34.08 -36.37 -33.09
CA LYS A 362 -33.72 -37.63 -33.72
C LYS A 362 -32.77 -37.40 -34.89
N VAL A 363 -31.80 -38.30 -35.06
CA VAL A 363 -30.89 -38.30 -36.22
C VAL A 363 -30.90 -39.67 -36.88
N ILE A 364 -31.01 -39.69 -38.21
CA ILE A 364 -30.96 -40.90 -39.03
C ILE A 364 -30.00 -40.67 -40.20
N HIS A 365 -29.12 -41.62 -40.46
CA HIS A 365 -28.26 -41.64 -41.64
C HIS A 365 -28.88 -42.54 -42.71
N ARG A 366 -29.14 -42.00 -43.91
CA ARG A 366 -29.81 -42.74 -45.00
C ARG A 366 -29.38 -42.28 -46.38
N SER A 367 -29.55 -43.12 -47.38
CA SER A 367 -29.49 -42.67 -48.78
C SER A 367 -30.78 -41.92 -49.13
N ARG A 368 -30.65 -40.81 -49.86
CA ARG A 368 -31.76 -40.06 -50.46
C ARG A 368 -31.48 -39.86 -51.94
N ASN A 369 -32.49 -40.16 -52.76
CA ASN A 369 -32.49 -39.92 -54.21
C ASN A 369 -33.68 -39.00 -54.54
N ALA A 370 -33.40 -37.75 -54.88
CA ALA A 370 -34.39 -36.75 -55.29
C ALA A 370 -33.68 -35.60 -56.01
N PHE A 371 -34.42 -34.81 -56.80
CA PHE A 371 -33.88 -33.61 -57.48
C PHE A 371 -32.72 -33.92 -58.45
N ALA A 372 -32.78 -35.10 -59.10
CA ALA A 372 -31.71 -35.64 -59.95
C ALA A 372 -30.34 -35.79 -59.26
N ILE A 373 -30.32 -35.86 -57.92
CA ILE A 373 -29.12 -36.14 -57.13
C ILE A 373 -29.37 -37.32 -56.18
N SER A 374 -28.32 -38.12 -55.95
CA SER A 374 -28.32 -39.23 -55.00
C SER A 374 -27.13 -39.10 -54.07
N SER A 375 -27.38 -39.03 -52.76
CA SER A 375 -26.33 -38.99 -51.75
C SER A 375 -26.76 -39.65 -50.45
N LYS A 376 -25.78 -39.96 -49.59
CA LYS A 376 -26.06 -40.24 -48.18
C LYS A 376 -26.25 -38.92 -47.46
N VAL A 377 -27.34 -38.82 -46.71
CA VAL A 377 -27.75 -37.63 -45.98
C VAL A 377 -27.88 -37.91 -44.50
N THR A 378 -27.72 -36.85 -43.72
CA THR A 378 -28.05 -36.85 -42.30
C THR A 378 -29.44 -36.23 -42.14
N ARG A 379 -30.44 -37.05 -41.81
CA ARG A 379 -31.80 -36.58 -41.51
C ARG A 379 -31.92 -36.21 -40.06
N VAL A 380 -32.30 -34.98 -39.79
CA VAL A 380 -32.53 -34.47 -38.44
C VAL A 380 -34.01 -34.12 -38.26
N THR A 381 -34.63 -34.69 -37.25
CA THR A 381 -35.90 -34.17 -36.73
C THR A 381 -35.56 -33.08 -35.71
N PRO A 382 -35.97 -31.82 -35.92
CA PRO A 382 -35.73 -30.75 -34.96
C PRO A 382 -36.63 -30.93 -33.73
N ASP A 383 -36.32 -30.24 -32.64
CA ASP A 383 -37.10 -30.22 -31.40
C ASP A 383 -38.30 -29.27 -31.48
N THR A 384 -38.24 -28.28 -32.37
CA THR A 384 -39.33 -27.36 -32.70
C THR A 384 -39.34 -27.07 -34.19
N THR A 385 -40.50 -26.68 -34.72
CA THR A 385 -40.65 -26.13 -36.08
C THR A 385 -40.92 -24.63 -36.06
N GLU A 386 -40.78 -23.99 -34.89
CA GLU A 386 -40.87 -22.55 -34.77
C GLU A 386 -39.88 -21.88 -35.72
N ASN A 387 -40.36 -20.85 -36.42
CA ASN A 387 -39.59 -20.09 -37.41
C ASN A 387 -39.00 -20.91 -38.58
N LEU A 388 -39.28 -22.21 -38.66
CA LEU A 388 -38.78 -23.12 -39.67
C LEU A 388 -39.74 -23.19 -40.85
N THR A 389 -39.51 -22.36 -41.87
CA THR A 389 -40.33 -22.36 -43.09
C THR A 389 -39.46 -22.50 -44.34
N ALA A 390 -40.00 -23.09 -45.40
CA ALA A 390 -39.32 -23.20 -46.69
C ALA A 390 -39.06 -21.83 -47.36
N SER A 391 -39.86 -20.81 -47.04
CA SER A 391 -39.64 -19.44 -47.52
C SER A 391 -38.45 -18.77 -46.85
N ARG A 392 -38.25 -19.02 -45.55
CA ARG A 392 -37.14 -18.46 -44.78
C ARG A 392 -35.85 -19.24 -44.97
N PHE A 393 -35.94 -20.57 -45.07
CA PHE A 393 -34.79 -21.45 -45.26
C PHE A 393 -34.92 -22.25 -46.56
N PRO A 394 -34.80 -21.60 -47.73
CA PRO A 394 -34.83 -22.29 -49.01
C PRO A 394 -33.58 -23.16 -49.17
N LEU A 395 -33.74 -24.34 -49.80
CA LEU A 395 -32.68 -25.35 -49.90
C LEU A 395 -31.35 -24.82 -50.43
N ARG A 396 -31.39 -23.92 -51.43
CA ARG A 396 -30.19 -23.37 -52.10
C ARG A 396 -29.48 -22.23 -51.35
N ARG A 397 -30.16 -21.58 -50.41
CA ARG A 397 -29.64 -20.38 -49.72
C ARG A 397 -29.65 -20.55 -48.21
N THR A 398 -29.61 -21.78 -47.72
CA THR A 398 -29.51 -22.05 -46.29
C THR A 398 -28.15 -22.63 -45.96
N LEU A 399 -27.38 -21.92 -45.14
CA LEU A 399 -26.21 -22.45 -44.47
C LEU A 399 -26.66 -23.20 -43.22
N VAL A 400 -26.08 -24.36 -42.97
CA VAL A 400 -26.30 -25.14 -41.76
C VAL A 400 -25.00 -25.21 -40.98
N LEU A 401 -25.04 -24.69 -39.75
CA LEU A 401 -23.97 -24.84 -38.77
C LEU A 401 -24.34 -26.01 -37.86
N ALA A 402 -23.49 -27.04 -37.83
CA ALA A 402 -23.79 -28.30 -37.15
C ALA A 402 -22.56 -28.86 -36.45
N GLN A 403 -22.67 -30.11 -35.97
CA GLN A 403 -21.64 -30.82 -35.22
C GLN A 403 -21.24 -30.03 -33.96
N SER A 404 -22.23 -29.78 -33.09
CA SER A 404 -22.05 -29.07 -31.83
C SER A 404 -21.16 -29.87 -30.87
N GLU A 405 -20.06 -29.26 -30.43
CA GLU A 405 -19.14 -29.83 -29.44
C GLU A 405 -19.04 -28.89 -28.24
N ARG A 406 -19.38 -29.39 -27.05
CA ARG A 406 -19.37 -28.58 -25.83
C ARG A 406 -17.94 -28.17 -25.46
N LEU A 407 -17.78 -26.89 -25.17
CA LEU A 407 -16.54 -26.30 -24.67
C LEU A 407 -16.70 -25.91 -23.20
N ALA A 408 -15.66 -26.14 -22.40
CA ALA A 408 -15.61 -25.67 -21.02
C ALA A 408 -15.24 -24.18 -20.98
N THR A 409 -15.93 -23.42 -20.14
CA THR A 409 -15.70 -21.98 -19.93
C THR A 409 -15.03 -21.76 -18.58
N VAL A 410 -14.21 -20.72 -18.48
CA VAL A 410 -13.63 -20.27 -17.21
C VAL A 410 -14.15 -18.88 -16.85
N ASP A 411 -14.02 -18.51 -15.57
CA ASP A 411 -14.33 -17.16 -15.11
C ASP A 411 -13.54 -16.10 -15.90
N THR A 412 -14.16 -14.95 -16.13
CA THR A 412 -13.53 -13.82 -16.81
C THR A 412 -12.40 -13.25 -15.95
N PRO A 413 -11.15 -13.22 -16.45
CA PRO A 413 -10.04 -12.69 -15.67
C PRO A 413 -10.14 -11.16 -15.54
N ILE A 414 -9.77 -10.63 -14.38
CA ILE A 414 -9.68 -9.19 -14.14
C ILE A 414 -8.26 -8.74 -14.46
N PHE A 415 -8.09 -7.93 -15.50
CA PHE A 415 -6.77 -7.49 -15.97
C PHE A 415 -6.31 -6.15 -15.42
N HIS A 416 -7.22 -5.33 -14.91
CA HIS A 416 -6.83 -4.02 -14.40
C HIS A 416 -6.06 -4.14 -13.08
N PRO A 417 -5.10 -3.22 -12.81
CA PRO A 417 -4.38 -3.20 -11.55
C PRO A 417 -5.27 -2.91 -10.34
N VAL A 418 -4.65 -2.88 -9.17
CA VAL A 418 -5.30 -2.46 -7.91
C VAL A 418 -4.66 -1.16 -7.45
N TYR A 419 -5.48 -0.12 -7.33
CA TYR A 419 -5.16 1.19 -6.75
C TYR A 419 -6.46 1.91 -6.39
N GLY A 420 -6.37 3.04 -5.68
CA GLY A 420 -7.54 3.80 -5.23
C GLY A 420 -8.11 3.26 -3.93
N GLU A 421 -9.41 3.47 -3.68
CA GLU A 421 -10.03 3.21 -2.37
C GLU A 421 -10.86 1.92 -2.31
N ALA A 422 -11.09 1.25 -3.44
CA ALA A 422 -11.98 0.08 -3.51
C ALA A 422 -11.20 -1.19 -3.77
N ILE A 423 -11.35 -2.18 -2.88
CA ILE A 423 -10.74 -3.50 -3.00
C ILE A 423 -11.82 -4.56 -2.85
N THR A 424 -11.84 -5.54 -3.75
CA THR A 424 -12.61 -6.77 -3.54
C THR A 424 -11.64 -7.90 -3.22
N LEU A 425 -11.82 -8.54 -2.07
CA LEU A 425 -11.04 -9.70 -1.65
C LEU A 425 -11.42 -10.92 -2.52
N GLY A 426 -10.49 -11.85 -2.72
CA GLY A 426 -10.70 -13.04 -3.53
C GLY A 426 -11.54 -14.12 -2.86
N GLN A 427 -12.01 -13.86 -1.64
CA GLN A 427 -12.86 -14.72 -0.84
C GLN A 427 -13.69 -13.87 0.14
N ARG A 428 -14.75 -14.47 0.67
CA ARG A 428 -15.58 -13.88 1.72
C ARG A 428 -14.90 -14.00 3.08
N ILE A 429 -14.67 -12.86 3.73
CA ILE A 429 -14.13 -12.72 5.09
C ILE A 429 -15.05 -11.78 5.88
N ALA A 430 -15.79 -12.33 6.84
CA ALA A 430 -16.81 -11.59 7.58
C ALA A 430 -16.27 -10.82 8.80
N ASP A 431 -15.12 -11.24 9.32
CA ASP A 431 -14.62 -10.84 10.65
C ASP A 431 -13.69 -9.62 10.62
N LEU A 432 -13.55 -8.95 9.47
CA LEU A 432 -12.79 -7.69 9.38
C LEU A 432 -13.61 -6.54 9.96
N LEU A 433 -12.94 -5.56 10.57
CA LEU A 433 -13.58 -4.45 11.27
C LEU A 433 -13.34 -3.09 10.59
N PRO A 434 -14.32 -2.17 10.62
CA PRO A 434 -14.10 -0.78 10.23
C PRO A 434 -12.94 -0.15 11.01
N GLY A 435 -12.10 0.66 10.34
CA GLY A 435 -10.91 1.27 10.94
C GLY A 435 -9.72 0.33 11.13
N GLN A 436 -9.87 -0.97 10.86
CA GLN A 436 -8.77 -1.93 11.00
C GLN A 436 -7.65 -1.62 9.99
N PRO A 437 -6.38 -1.57 10.44
CA PRO A 437 -5.26 -1.47 9.53
C PRO A 437 -5.05 -2.79 8.77
N ILE A 438 -4.68 -2.68 7.50
CA ILE A 438 -4.31 -3.80 6.64
C ILE A 438 -2.99 -3.48 5.94
N ALA A 439 -2.15 -4.49 5.77
CA ALA A 439 -0.88 -4.38 5.08
C ALA A 439 -1.01 -4.96 3.68
N LEU A 440 -0.77 -4.14 2.67
CA LEU A 440 -0.77 -4.56 1.28
C LEU A 440 0.66 -4.83 0.85
N SER A 441 0.91 -5.96 0.20
CA SER A 441 2.24 -6.30 -0.32
C SER A 441 2.14 -7.00 -1.67
N GLY A 442 2.92 -6.53 -2.63
CA GLY A 442 2.95 -7.09 -3.98
C GLY A 442 3.85 -6.27 -4.92
N PRO A 443 4.16 -6.79 -6.11
CA PRO A 443 4.90 -6.04 -7.12
C PRO A 443 4.02 -4.93 -7.73
N ARG A 444 4.68 -3.87 -8.20
CA ARG A 444 4.02 -2.80 -8.95
C ARG A 444 3.51 -3.32 -10.29
N GLN A 445 2.40 -2.75 -10.78
CA GLN A 445 1.88 -3.05 -12.11
C GLN A 445 2.88 -2.61 -13.17
N ARG A 446 3.15 -3.51 -14.13
CA ARG A 446 3.97 -3.21 -15.30
C ARG A 446 3.11 -2.69 -16.46
N ILE A 447 3.68 -1.76 -17.21
CA ILE A 447 3.14 -1.32 -18.49
C ILE A 447 4.22 -1.51 -19.55
N ALA A 448 3.83 -2.03 -20.72
CA ALA A 448 4.71 -2.19 -21.85
C ALA A 448 4.32 -1.23 -22.98
N ILE A 449 5.33 -0.76 -23.71
CA ILE A 449 5.12 -0.07 -24.98
C ILE A 449 4.58 -1.08 -25.99
N ALA A 450 3.43 -0.74 -26.60
CA ALA A 450 2.74 -1.61 -27.54
C ALA A 450 3.50 -1.72 -28.88
N PRO A 451 3.29 -2.80 -29.65
CA PRO A 451 3.92 -2.95 -30.95
C PRO A 451 3.65 -1.77 -31.89
N ARG A 452 4.66 -1.36 -32.66
CA ARG A 452 4.61 -0.24 -33.63
C ARG A 452 4.46 1.16 -33.02
N ALA A 453 4.51 1.31 -31.69
CA ALA A 453 4.60 2.63 -31.07
C ALA A 453 6.02 3.19 -31.24
N VAL A 454 6.13 4.46 -31.65
CA VAL A 454 7.41 5.13 -31.94
C VAL A 454 7.41 6.56 -31.40
N GLY A 455 8.59 7.10 -31.11
CA GLY A 455 8.75 8.50 -30.68
C GLY A 455 8.30 8.78 -29.25
N LEU A 456 8.18 7.75 -28.41
CA LEU A 456 7.86 7.90 -27.00
C LEU A 456 9.13 8.16 -26.19
N SER A 457 9.03 9.03 -25.19
CA SER A 457 10.10 9.29 -24.25
C SER A 457 9.57 9.43 -22.83
N LEU A 458 10.32 8.88 -21.87
CA LEU A 458 10.13 9.10 -20.45
C LEU A 458 10.84 10.41 -20.07
N ASN A 459 10.09 11.40 -19.62
CA ASN A 459 10.66 12.65 -19.11
C ASN A 459 11.06 12.45 -17.66
N VAL A 460 12.38 12.40 -17.39
CA VAL A 460 12.94 11.98 -16.09
C VAL A 460 12.84 13.12 -15.07
N GLU A 461 12.49 12.77 -13.84
CA GLU A 461 12.50 13.71 -12.71
C GLU A 461 13.93 14.20 -12.45
N GLY A 462 14.13 15.52 -12.41
CA GLY A 462 15.47 16.12 -12.34
C GLY A 462 16.08 16.52 -13.68
N GLY A 463 15.39 16.24 -14.80
CA GLY A 463 15.74 16.72 -16.14
C GLY A 463 16.26 15.63 -17.07
N GLY A 464 16.13 15.88 -18.37
CA GLY A 464 16.46 14.92 -19.42
C GLY A 464 15.30 14.00 -19.82
N SER A 465 15.55 13.16 -20.82
CA SER A 465 14.55 12.23 -21.36
C SER A 465 15.19 10.93 -21.81
N VAL A 466 14.51 9.82 -21.59
CA VAL A 466 14.92 8.48 -22.07
C VAL A 466 13.97 8.06 -23.19
N ALA A 467 14.51 7.76 -24.37
CA ALA A 467 13.70 7.22 -25.46
C ALA A 467 13.21 5.82 -25.12
N LEU A 468 11.94 5.54 -25.40
CA LEU A 468 11.31 4.25 -25.17
C LEU A 468 11.05 3.55 -26.51
N ALA A 469 11.36 2.27 -26.57
CA ALA A 469 11.16 1.42 -27.74
C ALA A 469 10.01 0.43 -27.52
N GLU A 470 9.55 -0.18 -28.62
CA GLU A 470 8.61 -1.30 -28.58
C GLU A 470 9.10 -2.39 -27.60
N GLY A 471 8.19 -2.86 -26.74
CA GLY A 471 8.49 -3.91 -25.78
C GLY A 471 9.21 -3.46 -24.51
N ASP A 472 9.64 -2.20 -24.41
CA ASP A 472 10.11 -1.66 -23.13
C ASP A 472 9.00 -1.73 -22.09
N GLU A 473 9.36 -2.16 -20.88
CA GLU A 473 8.45 -2.32 -19.76
C GLU A 473 8.88 -1.44 -18.59
N LEU A 474 7.91 -0.75 -18.00
CA LEU A 474 8.09 0.18 -16.89
C LEU A 474 7.09 -0.14 -15.77
N PHE A 475 7.42 0.25 -14.54
CA PHE A 475 6.55 0.10 -13.39
C PHE A 475 5.69 1.35 -13.18
N MET A 476 4.38 1.16 -12.96
CA MET A 476 3.49 2.25 -12.61
C MET A 476 3.73 2.72 -11.18
N ARG A 477 4.08 4.00 -11.02
CA ARG A 477 4.33 4.65 -9.72
C ARG A 477 3.08 5.32 -9.14
N ALA A 478 2.13 5.67 -9.99
CA ALA A 478 0.86 6.30 -9.61
C ALA A 478 -0.24 5.92 -10.61
N PRO A 479 -1.52 6.09 -10.23
CA PRO A 479 -2.65 5.94 -11.16
C PRO A 479 -2.47 6.78 -12.43
N ALA A 480 -2.81 6.20 -13.58
CA ALA A 480 -2.79 6.95 -14.83
C ALA A 480 -3.91 7.99 -14.87
N VAL A 481 -3.65 9.12 -15.53
CA VAL A 481 -4.66 10.15 -15.80
C VAL A 481 -4.94 10.24 -17.29
N ARG A 482 -6.19 10.51 -17.66
CA ARG A 482 -6.55 10.85 -19.04
C ARG A 482 -6.36 12.35 -19.26
N LEU A 483 -5.79 12.72 -20.40
CA LEU A 483 -5.69 14.12 -20.80
C LEU A 483 -6.85 14.49 -21.74
N PHE A 484 -7.57 15.56 -21.39
CA PHE A 484 -8.48 16.27 -22.28
C PHE A 484 -7.85 17.63 -22.60
N GLY A 485 -7.15 17.72 -23.73
CA GLY A 485 -6.21 18.82 -23.97
C GLY A 485 -5.07 18.76 -22.96
N SER A 486 -4.88 19.82 -22.18
CA SER A 486 -3.91 19.88 -21.07
C SER A 486 -4.48 19.46 -19.71
N THR A 487 -5.79 19.20 -19.61
CA THR A 487 -6.45 18.94 -18.33
C THR A 487 -6.37 17.45 -17.95
N PRO A 488 -5.74 17.10 -16.82
CA PRO A 488 -5.70 15.72 -16.35
C PRO A 488 -6.97 15.33 -15.59
N VAL A 489 -7.53 14.17 -15.92
CA VAL A 489 -8.69 13.56 -15.24
C VAL A 489 -8.27 12.21 -14.68
N ALA A 490 -8.49 12.00 -13.39
CA ALA A 490 -8.20 10.74 -12.72
C ALA A 490 -9.07 9.59 -13.27
N LEU A 491 -8.48 8.40 -13.38
CA LEU A 491 -9.18 7.20 -13.85
C LEU A 491 -9.20 6.17 -12.73
N SER A 492 -10.36 5.54 -12.52
CA SER A 492 -10.42 4.27 -11.77
C SER A 492 -9.67 3.16 -12.53
N ALA A 493 -9.27 2.10 -11.82
CA ALA A 493 -8.43 1.04 -12.41
C ALA A 493 -9.07 0.35 -13.62
N ASP A 494 -10.36 0.04 -13.51
CA ASP A 494 -11.18 -0.51 -14.60
C ASP A 494 -11.31 0.47 -15.77
N SER A 495 -11.60 1.74 -15.50
CA SER A 495 -11.69 2.79 -16.52
C SER A 495 -10.37 2.99 -17.27
N PHE A 496 -9.24 2.92 -16.56
CA PHE A 496 -7.90 2.98 -17.15
C PHE A 496 -7.65 1.80 -18.08
N ALA A 497 -7.89 0.57 -17.61
CA ALA A 497 -7.72 -0.61 -18.46
C ALA A 497 -8.61 -0.57 -19.71
N ALA A 498 -9.84 -0.05 -19.58
CA ALA A 498 -10.76 0.16 -20.70
C ALA A 498 -10.32 1.25 -21.70
N GLN A 499 -9.34 2.10 -21.36
CA GLN A 499 -8.77 3.08 -22.31
C GLN A 499 -7.59 2.54 -23.11
N LEU A 500 -6.95 1.45 -22.66
CA LEU A 500 -5.86 0.83 -23.41
C LEU A 500 -6.36 0.28 -24.75
N GLY A 501 -5.52 0.35 -25.77
CA GLY A 501 -5.87 0.02 -27.15
C GLY A 501 -6.57 1.14 -27.93
N LYS A 502 -7.04 2.22 -27.30
CA LYS A 502 -7.77 3.31 -27.98
C LYS A 502 -6.84 4.40 -28.50
N ALA A 503 -6.82 4.60 -29.82
CA ALA A 503 -5.97 5.60 -30.48
C ALA A 503 -6.36 7.06 -30.19
N GLY A 504 -7.65 7.33 -29.92
CA GLY A 504 -8.17 8.67 -29.62
C GLY A 504 -8.03 9.10 -28.15
N VAL A 505 -7.39 8.28 -27.31
CA VAL A 505 -7.23 8.57 -25.88
C VAL A 505 -5.77 8.87 -25.59
N VAL A 506 -5.49 9.99 -24.94
CA VAL A 506 -4.15 10.35 -24.46
C VAL A 506 -4.10 10.16 -22.95
N LEU A 507 -3.07 9.45 -22.49
CA LEU A 507 -2.82 9.12 -21.10
C LEU A 507 -1.50 9.73 -20.64
N ARG A 508 -1.45 10.16 -19.39
CA ARG A 508 -0.21 10.55 -18.70
C ARG A 508 0.01 9.63 -17.51
N LEU A 509 1.21 9.08 -17.42
CA LEU A 509 1.60 8.09 -16.42
C LEU A 509 2.88 8.53 -15.71
N ALA A 510 2.94 8.31 -14.40
CA ALA A 510 4.19 8.34 -13.64
C ALA A 510 4.77 6.93 -13.60
N LEU A 511 5.98 6.76 -14.13
CA LEU A 511 6.61 5.47 -14.38
C LEU A 511 8.03 5.41 -13.81
N GLU A 512 8.48 4.21 -13.52
CA GLU A 512 9.87 3.87 -13.17
C GLU A 512 10.40 2.86 -14.19
N ASP A 513 11.54 3.13 -14.79
CA ASP A 513 12.16 2.22 -15.77
C ASP A 513 13.01 1.12 -15.10
N ARG A 514 13.63 0.26 -15.92
CA ARG A 514 14.46 -0.85 -15.45
C ARG A 514 15.73 -0.42 -14.69
N ASP A 515 16.17 0.82 -14.88
CA ASP A 515 17.38 1.38 -14.26
C ASP A 515 17.02 2.20 -13.00
N GLY A 516 15.75 2.17 -12.58
CA GLY A 516 15.25 2.89 -11.41
C GLY A 516 15.00 4.39 -11.64
N ARG A 517 15.06 4.87 -12.88
CA ARG A 517 14.77 6.27 -13.21
C ARG A 517 13.27 6.51 -13.18
N THR A 518 12.84 7.51 -12.43
CA THR A 518 11.44 7.92 -12.32
C THR A 518 11.14 9.06 -13.27
N GLY A 519 9.95 9.06 -13.86
CA GLY A 519 9.56 10.09 -14.81
C GLY A 519 8.11 10.03 -15.25
N THR A 520 7.75 10.94 -16.16
CA THR A 520 6.40 11.00 -16.74
C THR A 520 6.42 10.65 -18.22
N LEU A 521 5.47 9.80 -18.63
CA LEU A 521 5.22 9.43 -20.01
C LEU A 521 3.84 9.95 -20.42
N THR A 522 3.75 10.60 -21.57
CA THR A 522 2.48 10.88 -22.25
C THR A 522 2.41 10.04 -23.51
N ALA A 523 1.39 9.21 -23.63
CA ALA A 523 1.22 8.29 -24.76
C ALA A 523 -0.27 8.05 -25.05
N LYS A 524 -0.58 7.57 -26.25
CA LYS A 524 -1.94 7.17 -26.61
C LYS A 524 -2.29 5.83 -25.95
N GLY A 525 -3.57 5.60 -25.68
CA GLY A 525 -4.06 4.32 -25.16
C GLY A 525 -3.65 3.14 -26.07
N SER A 526 -3.63 3.34 -27.40
CA SER A 526 -3.18 2.33 -28.37
C SER A 526 -1.69 2.01 -28.33
N GLU A 527 -0.87 2.86 -27.71
CA GLU A 527 0.59 2.71 -27.64
C GLU A 527 1.04 1.99 -26.36
N LEU A 528 0.10 1.57 -25.52
CA LEU A 528 0.36 0.99 -24.20
C LEU A 528 -0.41 -0.32 -24.00
N ARG A 529 0.18 -1.26 -23.28
CA ARG A 529 -0.46 -2.51 -22.83
C ARG A 529 -0.05 -2.87 -21.42
N LEU A 530 -0.95 -3.49 -20.65
CA LEU A 530 -0.60 -4.07 -19.36
C LEU A 530 0.18 -5.37 -19.55
N THR A 531 1.15 -5.61 -18.67
CA THR A 531 1.89 -6.88 -18.62
C THR A 531 1.83 -7.48 -17.22
N ALA A 532 1.93 -8.81 -17.14
CA ALA A 532 1.94 -9.51 -15.87
C ALA A 532 3.22 -9.21 -15.08
N SER A 533 3.12 -9.24 -13.75
CA SER A 533 4.29 -9.22 -12.89
C SER A 533 5.12 -10.49 -13.07
N ARG A 534 6.43 -10.37 -12.83
CA ARG A 534 7.40 -11.45 -12.87
C ARG A 534 7.72 -11.92 -11.45
N LYS A 535 8.31 -13.11 -11.33
CA LYS A 535 8.64 -13.72 -10.03
C LYS A 535 9.63 -12.86 -9.22
N ASP A 536 10.58 -12.24 -9.90
CA ASP A 536 11.67 -11.47 -9.29
C ASP A 536 11.39 -9.95 -9.26
N ASP A 537 10.16 -9.52 -9.59
CA ASP A 537 9.80 -8.11 -9.49
C ASP A 537 9.87 -7.65 -8.02
N PRO A 538 10.42 -6.46 -7.74
CA PRO A 538 10.55 -5.96 -6.38
C PRO A 538 9.18 -5.76 -5.75
N LEU A 539 9.03 -6.23 -4.51
CA LEU A 539 7.82 -6.06 -3.73
C LEU A 539 7.79 -4.66 -3.13
N VAL A 540 6.62 -4.05 -3.13
CA VAL A 540 6.33 -2.82 -2.38
C VAL A 540 5.21 -3.08 -1.41
N SER A 541 5.27 -2.40 -0.27
CA SER A 541 4.28 -2.57 0.78
C SER A 541 3.80 -1.21 1.31
N GLU A 542 2.55 -1.17 1.73
CA GLU A 542 1.94 -0.01 2.38
C GLU A 542 0.93 -0.46 3.44
N ILE A 543 0.62 0.44 4.38
CA ILE A 543 -0.48 0.26 5.33
C ILE A 543 -1.66 1.09 4.87
N ALA A 544 -2.82 0.46 4.72
CA ALA A 544 -4.09 1.13 4.51
C ALA A 544 -5.02 0.86 5.68
N PHE A 545 -6.02 1.71 5.87
CA PHE A 545 -7.05 1.53 6.88
C PHE A 545 -8.38 1.27 6.19
N ILE A 546 -9.14 0.29 6.65
CA ILE A 546 -10.54 0.15 6.26
C ILE A 546 -11.28 1.40 6.73
N ALA A 547 -12.13 2.00 5.88
CA ALA A 547 -12.90 3.17 6.26
C ALA A 547 -13.81 2.87 7.48
N THR A 548 -14.21 3.91 8.19
CA THR A 548 -15.09 3.80 9.38
C THR A 548 -16.56 4.13 9.09
N ALA A 549 -16.85 4.68 7.91
CA ALA A 549 -18.18 5.15 7.51
C ALA A 549 -18.51 4.76 6.06
N ASN A 550 -19.79 4.87 5.71
CA ASN A 550 -20.35 4.56 4.37
C ASN A 550 -20.19 3.09 3.98
N ASP A 551 -20.68 2.18 4.82
CA ASP A 551 -20.66 0.73 4.60
C ASP A 551 -19.29 0.23 4.11
N PRO A 552 -18.24 0.42 4.92
CA PRO A 552 -16.86 0.22 4.48
C PRO A 552 -16.51 -1.25 4.21
N ILE A 553 -17.36 -2.18 4.64
CA ILE A 553 -17.25 -3.61 4.44
C ILE A 553 -18.61 -4.11 3.96
N VAL A 554 -18.68 -4.53 2.70
CA VAL A 554 -19.88 -5.13 2.11
C VAL A 554 -19.59 -6.60 1.82
N LEU A 555 -20.43 -7.49 2.31
CA LEU A 555 -20.31 -8.93 2.09
C LEU A 555 -21.31 -9.36 1.02
N ASP A 556 -20.82 -10.00 -0.04
CA ASP A 556 -21.69 -10.76 -0.94
C ASP A 556 -21.63 -12.26 -0.59
N ARG A 557 -22.14 -13.12 -1.48
CA ARG A 557 -22.14 -14.57 -1.31
C ARG A 557 -20.72 -15.16 -1.27
N ASP A 558 -19.81 -14.63 -2.07
CA ASP A 558 -18.52 -15.22 -2.43
C ASP A 558 -17.31 -14.36 -2.03
N HIS A 559 -17.49 -13.04 -1.81
CA HIS A 559 -16.43 -12.05 -1.62
C HIS A 559 -16.76 -11.02 -0.53
N THR A 560 -15.70 -10.37 -0.05
CA THR A 560 -15.77 -9.15 0.77
C THR A 560 -15.29 -7.96 -0.03
N HIS A 561 -16.09 -6.89 -0.07
CA HIS A 561 -15.74 -5.62 -0.68
C HIS A 561 -15.35 -4.63 0.43
N LEU A 562 -14.18 -4.01 0.28
CA LEU A 562 -13.60 -3.05 1.20
C LEU A 562 -13.56 -1.68 0.56
N LYS A 563 -13.98 -0.67 1.34
CA LYS A 563 -13.66 0.73 1.11
C LYS A 563 -12.55 1.15 2.07
N LEU A 564 -11.48 1.73 1.55
CA LEU A 564 -10.36 2.24 2.33
C LEU A 564 -10.63 3.69 2.78
N ALA A 565 -10.00 4.09 3.88
CA ALA A 565 -10.06 5.44 4.41
C ALA A 565 -9.34 6.48 3.53
N ALA A 566 -8.37 6.03 2.73
CA ALA A 566 -7.61 6.83 1.78
C ALA A 566 -7.24 5.97 0.55
N PRO A 567 -7.03 6.57 -0.63
CA PRO A 567 -6.60 5.83 -1.81
C PRO A 567 -5.20 5.25 -1.60
N LEU A 568 -4.98 4.04 -2.13
CA LEU A 568 -3.65 3.41 -2.13
C LEU A 568 -2.62 4.31 -2.82
N ALA A 569 -1.42 4.37 -2.24
CA ALA A 569 -0.30 5.11 -2.78
C ALA A 569 0.39 4.35 -3.93
N GLN A 570 0.32 3.02 -3.93
CA GLN A 570 0.91 2.17 -4.96
C GLN A 570 -0.11 1.70 -6.01
N VAL A 571 0.41 1.28 -7.17
CA VAL A 571 -0.35 0.60 -8.22
C VAL A 571 0.10 -0.85 -8.28
N TYR A 572 -0.70 -1.77 -7.75
CA TYR A 572 -0.33 -3.17 -7.62
C TYR A 572 -0.73 -4.03 -8.81
N ALA A 573 0.13 -4.99 -9.17
CA ALA A 573 -0.24 -6.09 -10.04
C ALA A 573 -1.23 -7.02 -9.33
N ARG A 574 -2.48 -7.04 -9.80
CA ARG A 574 -3.62 -7.68 -9.13
C ARG A 574 -3.38 -9.13 -8.73
N ALA A 575 -2.82 -9.95 -9.62
CA ALA A 575 -2.65 -11.38 -9.37
C ALA A 575 -1.66 -11.70 -8.23
N ALA A 576 -0.65 -10.85 -8.05
CA ALA A 576 0.42 -11.05 -7.08
C ALA A 576 0.19 -10.30 -5.74
N LEU A 577 -0.76 -9.37 -5.70
CA LEU A 577 -1.10 -8.63 -4.48
C LEU A 577 -1.64 -9.57 -3.39
N ARG A 578 -1.11 -9.41 -2.16
CA ARG A 578 -1.59 -10.05 -0.94
C ARG A 578 -1.84 -9.02 0.14
N ILE A 579 -2.87 -9.26 0.94
CA ILE A 579 -3.27 -8.41 2.05
C ILE A 579 -3.10 -9.19 3.35
N ASN A 580 -2.32 -8.64 4.29
CA ASN A 580 -2.25 -9.14 5.65
C ASN A 580 -3.14 -8.27 6.56
N ALA A 581 -4.12 -8.85 7.24
CA ALA A 581 -5.02 -8.13 8.14
C ALA A 581 -4.68 -8.30 9.64
N ASN A 582 -3.60 -9.03 9.95
CA ASN A 582 -3.06 -9.19 11.31
C ASN A 582 -2.12 -8.02 11.66
N VAL A 583 -2.63 -6.80 11.62
CA VAL A 583 -1.81 -5.58 11.73
C VAL A 583 -2.06 -4.87 13.05
N ALA A 584 -1.01 -4.67 13.85
CA ALA A 584 -1.08 -3.96 15.12
C ALA A 584 -0.22 -2.68 15.08
N PRO A 585 -0.70 -1.55 15.64
CA PRO A 585 0.13 -0.38 15.82
C PRO A 585 1.22 -0.67 16.87
N ALA A 586 2.43 -0.15 16.63
CA ALA A 586 3.58 -0.34 17.49
C ALA A 586 4.41 0.95 17.56
N THR A 587 5.11 1.13 18.67
CA THR A 587 6.02 2.27 18.86
C THR A 587 7.36 1.81 19.40
N HIS A 588 8.40 2.60 19.15
CA HIS A 588 9.75 2.35 19.63
C HIS A 588 9.80 2.38 21.17
N GLY A 589 10.59 1.50 21.76
CA GLY A 589 10.85 1.41 23.19
C GLY A 589 10.36 0.11 23.83
N GLU A 590 10.92 -0.18 24.99
CA GLU A 590 10.67 -1.40 25.77
C GLU A 590 10.06 -1.06 27.12
N THR A 591 9.01 -1.78 27.52
CA THR A 591 8.39 -1.63 28.86
C THR A 591 9.32 -2.12 29.96
N VAL A 592 9.46 -1.28 30.99
CA VAL A 592 10.21 -1.51 32.23
C VAL A 592 9.24 -1.34 33.40
N GLU A 593 9.22 -2.32 34.29
CA GLU A 593 8.55 -2.23 35.59
C GLU A 593 9.61 -2.35 36.69
N ALA A 594 9.57 -1.43 37.66
CA ALA A 594 10.57 -1.36 38.71
C ALA A 594 9.99 -0.81 40.02
N ILE A 595 10.63 -1.19 41.13
CA ILE A 595 10.44 -0.54 42.43
C ILE A 595 11.44 0.59 42.50
N LEU A 596 10.94 1.81 42.73
CA LEU A 596 11.74 3.03 42.72
C LEU A 596 12.37 3.30 44.10
N GLY A 597 11.71 2.86 45.18
CA GLY A 597 12.24 2.96 46.54
C GLY A 597 11.14 3.01 47.62
N ASP A 598 11.54 3.58 48.75
CA ASP A 598 10.74 3.73 49.96
C ASP A 598 10.44 5.23 50.18
N GLY A 599 9.17 5.57 50.32
CA GLY A 599 8.78 6.93 50.69
C GLY A 599 8.99 7.20 52.18
N ASP A 600 9.33 8.45 52.52
CA ASP A 600 9.44 8.94 53.90
C ASP A 600 8.61 10.21 54.12
N GLY A 601 7.47 10.11 54.83
CA GLY A 601 6.60 11.26 55.11
C GLY A 601 7.23 12.40 55.91
N ALA A 602 8.38 12.16 56.56
CA ALA A 602 9.12 13.22 57.25
C ALA A 602 9.92 14.12 56.27
N GLN A 603 10.22 13.65 55.06
CA GLN A 603 11.08 14.35 54.11
C GLN A 603 10.29 15.05 53.00
N ALA A 604 10.57 16.35 52.85
CA ALA A 604 10.11 17.15 51.72
C ALA A 604 10.99 16.93 50.47
N ASN A 605 10.44 17.18 49.28
CA ASN A 605 11.20 17.20 48.01
C ASN A 605 12.01 15.93 47.74
N GLN A 606 11.46 14.77 48.10
CA GLN A 606 12.12 13.49 47.85
C GLN A 606 12.31 13.27 46.35
N ARG A 607 13.47 12.69 45.99
CA ARG A 607 13.90 12.50 44.61
C ARG A 607 14.31 11.07 44.38
N PHE A 608 13.88 10.51 43.26
CA PHE A 608 14.26 9.16 42.86
C PHE A 608 14.59 9.09 41.38
N VAL A 609 15.67 8.41 41.03
CA VAL A 609 16.13 8.28 39.64
C VAL A 609 15.57 7.00 39.02
N LEU A 610 15.04 7.11 37.81
CA LEU A 610 14.61 5.92 37.05
C LEU A 610 15.82 5.06 36.70
N GLY A 611 15.72 3.74 36.92
CA GLY A 611 16.84 2.82 36.76
C GLY A 611 17.28 2.54 35.31
N GLN A 612 16.53 3.04 34.32
CA GLN A 612 16.81 2.92 32.89
C GLN A 612 16.46 4.21 32.18
N ALA A 613 17.31 4.62 31.25
CA ALA A 613 17.17 5.82 30.42
C ALA A 613 17.30 5.45 28.93
N PRO A 614 16.80 6.29 28.02
CA PRO A 614 15.93 7.45 28.25
C PRO A 614 14.46 7.04 28.49
N LEU A 615 13.70 7.83 29.26
CA LEU A 615 12.24 7.67 29.41
C LEU A 615 11.53 7.98 28.09
N THR A 616 10.79 7.02 27.54
CA THR A 616 10.04 7.16 26.29
C THR A 616 8.88 8.15 26.41
N PHE A 617 8.83 9.12 25.49
CA PHE A 617 7.63 9.91 25.20
C PHE A 617 7.02 9.49 23.87
N VAL A 618 5.70 9.56 23.77
CA VAL A 618 4.94 9.29 22.55
C VAL A 618 4.20 10.56 22.10
N SER A 619 3.93 10.68 20.80
CA SER A 619 3.08 11.77 20.30
C SER A 619 1.70 11.69 20.94
N ALA A 620 1.20 12.83 21.40
CA ALA A 620 -0.09 12.92 22.09
C ALA A 620 -0.78 14.25 21.79
N ASN A 621 -2.12 14.26 21.89
CA ASN A 621 -2.92 15.48 21.74
C ASN A 621 -2.91 16.30 23.04
N THR A 622 -1.72 16.75 23.44
CA THR A 622 -1.46 17.64 24.59
C THR A 622 -0.91 18.97 24.10
N ALA A 623 -0.86 19.99 24.97
CA ALA A 623 -0.27 21.29 24.61
C ALA A 623 1.19 21.18 24.13
N SER A 624 1.96 20.22 24.66
CA SER A 624 3.34 19.94 24.27
C SER A 624 3.47 19.00 23.06
N GLY A 625 2.35 18.45 22.56
CA GLY A 625 2.30 17.47 21.46
C GLY A 625 2.80 16.06 21.83
N ARG A 626 3.09 15.82 23.11
CA ARG A 626 3.75 14.60 23.60
C ARG A 626 3.30 14.21 25.00
N ALA A 627 3.39 12.93 25.31
CA ALA A 627 3.08 12.38 26.63
C ALA A 627 4.15 11.38 27.07
N SER A 628 4.52 11.49 28.35
CA SER A 628 5.38 10.53 29.04
C SER A 628 4.68 9.17 29.14
N THR A 629 5.44 8.09 29.02
CA THR A 629 4.93 6.72 29.27
C THR A 629 4.98 6.32 30.74
N LEU A 630 5.47 7.21 31.63
CA LEU A 630 5.64 6.94 33.04
C LEU A 630 4.30 6.84 33.77
N GLN A 631 4.08 5.72 34.42
CA GLN A 631 3.04 5.50 35.40
C GLN A 631 3.71 5.25 36.75
N LEU A 632 3.44 6.13 37.71
CA LEU A 632 3.98 6.02 39.05
C LEU A 632 2.85 5.75 40.04
N ARG A 633 3.01 4.69 40.83
CA ARG A 633 2.08 4.32 41.89
C ARG A 633 2.76 4.39 43.25
N VAL A 634 2.10 5.03 44.21
CA VAL A 634 2.49 5.04 45.63
C VAL A 634 1.42 4.31 46.43
N ASN A 635 1.80 3.25 47.14
CA ASN A 635 0.83 2.36 47.81
C ASN A 635 -0.29 1.89 46.85
N ASP A 636 0.10 1.51 45.63
CA ASP A 636 -0.80 1.11 44.53
C ASP A 636 -1.78 2.18 44.02
N VAL A 637 -1.67 3.42 44.51
CA VAL A 637 -2.44 4.57 44.00
C VAL A 637 -1.64 5.29 42.92
N LEU A 638 -2.24 5.51 41.75
CA LEU A 638 -1.62 6.28 40.65
C LEU A 638 -1.48 7.75 41.03
N TRP A 639 -0.27 8.29 40.87
CA TRP A 639 0.02 9.72 41.00
C TRP A 639 0.09 10.36 39.61
N ALA A 640 -0.19 11.67 39.54
CA ALA A 640 -0.23 12.40 38.28
C ALA A 640 1.09 13.13 38.01
N GLU A 641 1.64 12.98 36.82
CA GLU A 641 2.77 13.78 36.35
C GLU A 641 2.30 15.20 36.04
N VAL A 642 3.00 16.20 36.56
CA VAL A 642 2.77 17.62 36.27
C VAL A 642 4.05 18.25 35.72
N PRO A 643 3.94 19.29 34.87
CA PRO A 643 5.11 20.00 34.35
C PRO A 643 5.91 20.69 35.48
N THR A 644 5.20 21.14 36.50
CA THR A 644 5.76 21.85 37.65
C THR A 644 4.98 21.52 38.92
N LEU A 645 5.68 21.30 40.04
CA LEU A 645 5.05 21.23 41.37
C LEU A 645 4.56 22.60 41.87
N HIS A 646 5.14 23.70 41.36
CA HIS A 646 4.76 25.05 41.75
C HIS A 646 3.26 25.30 41.52
N GLY A 647 2.56 25.75 42.57
CA GLY A 647 1.11 25.98 42.55
C GLY A 647 0.25 24.72 42.70
N ALA A 648 0.82 23.52 42.86
CA ALA A 648 0.06 22.33 43.20
C ALA A 648 -0.46 22.39 44.65
N ALA A 649 -1.67 21.87 44.89
CA ALA A 649 -2.24 21.87 46.23
C ALA A 649 -1.40 21.03 47.22
N PRO A 650 -1.34 21.39 48.52
CA PRO A 650 -0.57 20.67 49.55
C PRO A 650 -0.82 19.15 49.65
N ASP A 651 -2.02 18.70 49.28
CA ASP A 651 -2.46 17.30 49.32
C ASP A 651 -2.55 16.66 47.93
N ALA A 652 -2.16 17.37 46.87
CA ALA A 652 -2.20 16.87 45.51
C ALA A 652 -1.17 15.75 45.31
N ARG A 653 -1.65 14.58 44.86
CA ARG A 653 -0.82 13.41 44.54
C ARG A 653 -0.15 13.57 43.17
N VAL A 654 0.78 14.51 43.11
CA VAL A 654 1.48 14.90 41.88
C VAL A 654 2.99 14.72 42.02
N PHE A 655 3.66 14.52 40.90
CA PHE A 655 5.12 14.49 40.81
C PHE A 655 5.58 15.22 39.55
N GLU A 656 6.80 15.72 39.58
CA GLU A 656 7.47 16.36 38.45
C GLU A 656 8.62 15.46 37.96
N THR A 657 8.91 15.46 36.66
CA THR A 657 10.05 14.72 36.11
C THR A 657 11.13 15.68 35.61
N LEU A 658 12.39 15.33 35.89
CA LEU A 658 13.55 16.14 35.58
C LEU A 658 14.56 15.29 34.82
N GLN A 659 14.89 15.68 33.59
CA GLN A 659 15.88 14.98 32.78
C GLN A 659 17.25 15.69 32.82
N ASP A 660 18.33 14.93 32.99
CA ASP A 660 19.71 15.40 32.92
C ASP A 660 20.30 15.28 31.50
N ASP A 661 21.58 15.65 31.33
CA ASP A 661 22.28 15.57 30.03
C ASP A 661 22.58 14.13 29.55
N ASP A 662 22.60 13.17 30.48
CA ASP A 662 22.71 11.73 30.17
C ASP A 662 21.34 11.10 29.87
N ALA A 663 20.30 11.93 29.71
CA ALA A 663 18.91 11.54 29.51
C ALA A 663 18.29 10.73 30.67
N ARG A 664 18.90 10.73 31.86
CA ARG A 664 18.33 10.09 33.05
C ARG A 664 17.22 10.95 33.62
N THR A 665 16.11 10.31 33.99
CA THR A 665 14.94 10.97 34.56
C THR A 665 14.93 10.82 36.06
N THR A 666 14.83 11.93 36.77
CA THR A 666 14.59 12.02 38.21
C THR A 666 13.14 12.41 38.45
N VAL A 667 12.43 11.66 39.27
CA VAL A 667 11.09 11.98 39.78
C VAL A 667 11.26 12.81 41.05
N LEU A 668 10.61 13.97 41.10
CA LEU A 668 10.54 14.87 42.25
C LEU A 668 9.12 14.89 42.83
N PHE A 669 9.03 14.75 44.15
CA PHE A 669 7.77 14.81 44.90
C PHE A 669 7.63 16.12 45.68
N GLY A 670 6.40 16.44 46.09
CA GLY A 670 6.07 17.67 46.80
C GLY A 670 6.69 17.80 48.18
N ASP A 671 6.70 19.03 48.69
CA ASP A 671 7.19 19.39 50.02
C ASP A 671 6.09 19.52 51.08
N GLY A 672 4.83 19.24 50.71
CA GLY A 672 3.65 19.39 51.55
C GLY A 672 3.04 20.80 51.56
N ALA A 673 3.63 21.76 50.84
CA ALA A 673 3.01 23.04 50.51
C ALA A 673 2.67 23.09 49.02
N GLU A 674 3.61 22.66 48.17
CA GLU A 674 3.47 22.54 46.72
C GLU A 674 3.50 21.06 46.33
N GLY A 675 2.33 20.42 46.41
CA GLY A 675 2.16 18.98 46.23
C GLY A 675 2.35 18.16 47.51
N ALA A 676 1.75 16.97 47.52
CA ALA A 676 1.80 16.06 48.67
C ALA A 676 3.20 15.48 48.89
N ARG A 677 3.58 15.36 50.17
CA ARG A 677 4.71 14.52 50.59
C ARG A 677 4.38 13.05 50.36
N LEU A 678 5.42 12.25 50.13
CA LEU A 678 5.26 10.80 50.05
C LEU A 678 4.84 10.22 51.40
N PRO A 679 3.85 9.32 51.47
CA PRO A 679 3.60 8.54 52.67
C PRO A 679 4.78 7.62 52.99
N SER A 680 5.08 7.45 54.28
CA SER A 680 6.09 6.47 54.72
C SER A 680 5.67 5.05 54.36
N GLY A 681 6.57 4.27 53.77
CA GLY A 681 6.31 2.87 53.44
C GLY A 681 7.53 2.18 52.86
N SER A 682 7.55 0.84 52.91
CA SER A 682 8.60 0.04 52.30
C SER A 682 8.18 -0.44 50.92
N THR A 683 9.05 -0.24 49.92
CA THR A 683 8.86 -0.57 48.50
C THR A 683 7.55 -0.04 47.91
N ASN A 684 7.08 1.08 48.47
CA ASN A 684 5.75 1.60 48.16
C ASN A 684 5.71 2.42 46.87
N LEU A 685 6.87 2.76 46.30
CA LEU A 685 7.00 3.46 45.03
C LEU A 685 7.22 2.44 43.90
N ARG A 686 6.22 2.26 43.05
CA ARG A 686 6.29 1.38 41.86
C ARG A 686 6.14 2.20 40.61
N VAL A 687 6.98 1.93 39.61
CA VAL A 687 6.90 2.58 38.31
C VAL A 687 6.75 1.56 37.19
N ARG A 688 5.99 1.95 36.17
CA ARG A 688 5.91 1.30 34.87
C ARG A 688 6.15 2.38 33.83
N TYR A 689 7.14 2.21 32.98
CA TYR A 689 7.45 3.17 31.92
C TYR A 689 8.13 2.45 30.75
N ARG A 690 8.42 3.17 29.67
CA ARG A 690 9.18 2.60 28.55
C ARG A 690 10.54 3.27 28.43
N LYS A 691 11.53 2.48 28.00
CA LYS A 691 12.88 2.98 27.67
C LYS A 691 13.14 2.92 26.18
N GLY A 692 13.80 3.94 25.64
CA GLY A 692 14.14 4.06 24.22
C GLY A 692 13.20 5.00 23.47
N LEU A 693 13.79 5.87 22.65
CA LEU A 693 13.12 6.91 21.85
C LEU A 693 14.11 7.42 20.80
N GLY A 694 13.74 8.48 20.08
CA GLY A 694 14.70 9.19 19.26
C GLY A 694 14.73 8.75 17.81
N VAL A 695 15.63 9.38 17.06
CA VAL A 695 15.78 9.16 15.62
C VAL A 695 16.27 7.75 15.30
N ALA A 696 16.93 7.08 16.25
CA ALA A 696 17.34 5.69 16.13
C ALA A 696 16.14 4.74 15.89
N GLY A 697 14.95 5.10 16.37
CA GLY A 697 13.72 4.35 16.10
C GLY A 697 13.19 4.52 14.67
N ASN A 698 13.71 5.45 13.87
CA ASN A 698 13.26 5.64 12.49
C ASN A 698 13.89 4.57 11.59
N LEU A 699 13.12 3.52 11.30
CA LEU A 699 13.58 2.35 10.55
C LEU A 699 12.90 2.26 9.19
N ALA A 700 13.63 1.77 8.19
CA ALA A 700 13.04 1.44 6.90
C ALA A 700 11.98 0.32 7.04
N ALA A 701 11.10 0.21 6.04
CA ALA A 701 10.17 -0.91 5.93
C ALA A 701 10.93 -2.26 5.91
N GLY A 702 10.34 -3.29 6.52
CA GLY A 702 10.88 -4.65 6.56
C GLY A 702 12.07 -4.89 7.51
N LYS A 703 12.46 -3.90 8.33
CA LYS A 703 13.57 -4.02 9.27
C LYS A 703 13.21 -4.69 10.60
N LEU A 704 11.95 -4.60 11.04
CA LEU A 704 11.45 -5.18 12.29
C LEU A 704 10.94 -6.60 12.05
N THR A 705 11.80 -7.61 12.22
CA THR A 705 11.46 -9.01 11.88
C THR A 705 11.66 -10.01 13.02
N THR A 706 12.42 -9.65 14.06
CA THR A 706 12.75 -10.59 15.15
C THR A 706 11.72 -10.53 16.26
N LEU A 707 10.90 -11.58 16.41
CA LEU A 707 9.96 -11.72 17.53
C LEU A 707 10.69 -12.03 18.83
N LEU A 708 10.63 -11.11 19.81
CA LEU A 708 11.15 -11.33 21.16
C LEU A 708 10.10 -11.96 22.07
N SER A 709 8.84 -11.57 21.91
CA SER A 709 7.69 -12.24 22.53
C SER A 709 6.94 -13.06 21.48
N ARG A 710 6.46 -14.24 21.85
CA ARG A 710 5.70 -15.12 20.95
C ARG A 710 4.31 -15.40 21.51
N PRO A 711 3.34 -14.50 21.29
CA PRO A 711 1.93 -14.80 21.54
C PRO A 711 1.51 -16.08 20.81
N LEU A 712 0.47 -16.73 21.29
CA LEU A 712 0.00 -18.01 20.76
C LEU A 712 -0.17 -17.94 19.24
N GLY A 713 0.39 -18.91 18.50
CA GLY A 713 0.23 -19.02 17.05
C GLY A 713 1.01 -18.01 16.20
N VAL A 714 1.62 -16.97 16.78
CA VAL A 714 2.43 -16.00 16.03
C VAL A 714 3.81 -16.59 15.71
N THR A 715 4.16 -16.62 14.43
CA THR A 715 5.43 -17.19 13.91
C THR A 715 6.35 -16.15 13.29
N GLY A 716 5.82 -15.00 12.86
CA GLY A 716 6.62 -13.92 12.30
C GLY A 716 5.99 -12.55 12.51
N ALA A 717 6.81 -11.51 12.33
CA ALA A 717 6.38 -10.13 12.24
C ALA A 717 7.21 -9.41 11.18
N THR A 718 6.64 -8.36 10.60
CA THR A 718 7.34 -7.40 9.74
C THR A 718 6.70 -6.03 9.88
N ASN A 719 7.44 -4.95 9.61
CA ASN A 719 6.85 -3.61 9.45
C ASN A 719 6.68 -3.28 7.95
N PRO A 720 5.47 -3.34 7.38
CA PRO A 720 5.25 -3.11 5.95
C PRO A 720 5.52 -1.66 5.53
N ALA A 721 5.32 -0.72 6.45
CA ALA A 721 5.67 0.68 6.30
C ALA A 721 6.91 1.02 7.16
N PRO A 722 7.67 2.07 6.80
CA PRO A 722 8.76 2.55 7.67
C PRO A 722 8.24 2.96 9.04
N ALA A 723 9.11 2.89 10.05
CA ALA A 723 8.89 3.55 11.33
C ALA A 723 9.38 4.99 11.25
N THR A 724 8.53 5.94 11.63
CA THR A 724 8.80 7.37 11.50
C THR A 724 8.30 8.14 12.71
N GLY A 725 8.63 9.44 12.81
CA GLY A 725 8.20 10.32 13.91
C GLY A 725 9.07 10.22 15.16
N GLY A 726 10.15 9.43 15.13
CA GLY A 726 11.16 9.43 16.19
C GLY A 726 11.99 10.70 16.13
N GLU A 727 12.10 11.40 17.25
CA GLU A 727 12.84 12.66 17.38
C GLU A 727 13.69 12.63 18.65
N ASP A 728 14.94 13.09 18.56
CA ASP A 728 15.80 13.19 19.74
C ASP A 728 15.36 14.35 20.64
N ALA A 729 15.79 14.32 21.90
CA ALA A 729 15.56 15.43 22.82
C ALA A 729 16.22 16.72 22.30
N GLU A 730 15.60 17.85 22.57
CA GLU A 730 16.11 19.14 22.18
C GLU A 730 17.51 19.38 22.75
N THR A 731 18.41 19.86 21.90
CA THR A 731 19.77 20.21 22.31
C THR A 731 19.79 21.54 23.05
N LEU A 732 20.77 21.75 23.93
CA LEU A 732 20.91 23.01 24.67
C LEU A 732 21.04 24.22 23.73
N ALA A 733 21.77 24.08 22.63
CA ALA A 733 21.89 25.16 21.64
C ALA A 733 20.52 25.56 21.06
N ARG A 734 19.72 24.56 20.67
CA ARG A 734 18.39 24.81 20.12
C ARG A 734 17.42 25.38 21.15
N ALA A 735 17.49 24.90 22.41
CA ALA A 735 16.72 25.46 23.52
C ALA A 735 17.06 26.95 23.77
N ARG A 736 18.34 27.34 23.65
CA ARG A 736 18.76 28.75 23.79
C ARG A 736 18.20 29.65 22.68
N ASP A 737 18.10 29.12 21.45
CA ASP A 737 17.58 29.86 20.29
C ASP A 737 16.04 29.95 20.31
N ASN A 738 15.36 28.91 20.79
CA ASN A 738 13.91 28.80 20.79
C ASN A 738 13.24 29.46 22.00
N ALA A 739 13.94 29.53 23.14
CA ALA A 739 13.44 30.17 24.33
C ALA A 739 13.17 31.66 24.04
N PRO A 740 11.90 32.12 24.14
CA PRO A 740 11.55 33.50 23.84
C PRO A 740 12.16 34.44 24.90
N LEU A 741 13.18 35.20 24.51
CA LEU A 741 13.80 36.22 25.37
C LEU A 741 12.97 37.51 25.46
#